data_AF-A0A086SXQ7-F1
#
_entry.id   AF-A0A086SXQ7-F1
#
_cell.length_a   1.000
_cell.length_b   1.000
_cell.length_c   1.000
_cell.angle_alpha   90.00
_cell.angle_beta   90.00
_cell.angle_gamma   90.00
#
_symmetry.space_group_name_H-M   'P 1'
#
loop_
_entity.id
_entity.type
_entity.pdbx_description
1 polymer ?
#
loop_
_entity_poly.entity_id
_entity_poly.type
_entity_poly.pdbx_seq_one_letter_code
_entity_poly.pdbx_strand_id
1 'polypeptide(L)'
;MRFRSLLALGSLIAAAQTAPPPGGKDPWSDKSWHKYVRSPSSDIVKPARILSENTTGDVSNPDGMINGKKPTTLSRKSARDDVPSVVVDFGLNVVGLLRINFDGSESTSNDSLPGLRLAFSETKEGLTDKSDYTRSYRGVHEEDKLTNGTDQVAVSNEKYTWVDKLGCEHERKVCSDGLHGFRYLRISLDALEQDAPYTTSLGSVSISSIELEWSAYLGTPDTFIGWFECSDEDINQWWYDGVYTVDTNTDYFFKNETEPRDAYSPTLDGKWVIHDGAKRDRDPYVGDLAVASLTSYLSHDFPEATRNVLEDLAIHQRADGWIPPASINNYTLPLFDYPLWWVVCSVDLVLYTGDTDYADKYWSVLVKTLDKYYPPFINSNGILDKSNGYGDYAFLPRSGPITYYNALYIHALQYAAQLAEHLGHQEDADRWTERASSIAPKLLARNFDDKAGAFFDGGPCPNAEAGTVCDVHAQDGNSIAILTGVTNDTISARILDYWAETTAQPYGNAFYDNSILSPGGRFAERVYALISFFELAARFRTPGSETSAYEEIRRLYGWMATHDPEVTQWEGIGPGGVSYQGPFMSYAHGWSTGIVPLMSNYVLGVTPTAPGFSAWRICPVVRGDLLWAKGVVPTSGDGDIKVSWVKDEDGKGLRVQFEAPEGTEGVVCVPDTGGSISVINLDGETQSLEDMVLKVKGGKHVLTLKP
;
A
#
# COMPACT_ATOMS: atom_id res chain seq x y z
N MET A 1 26.48 3.98 44.35
CA MET A 1 25.79 5.19 44.88
C MET A 1 24.91 5.73 43.76
N ARG A 2 23.66 5.27 43.64
CA ARG A 2 22.42 5.96 44.10
C ARG A 2 22.43 7.47 43.82
N PHE A 3 21.61 7.92 42.86
CA PHE A 3 20.41 8.72 43.15
C PHE A 3 19.40 8.61 41.99
N ARG A 4 18.18 8.21 42.36
CA ARG A 4 16.93 8.35 41.59
C ARG A 4 16.45 9.79 41.74
N SER A 5 15.80 10.34 40.71
CA SER A 5 14.68 11.26 40.90
C SER A 5 13.67 11.08 39.77
N LEU A 6 12.46 10.68 40.16
CA LEU A 6 11.23 10.75 39.39
C LEU A 6 10.81 12.22 39.21
N LEU A 7 10.19 12.54 38.08
CA LEU A 7 9.15 13.56 38.03
C LEU A 7 8.00 13.04 37.17
N ALA A 8 6.84 12.99 37.82
CA ALA A 8 5.57 12.50 37.31
C ALA A 8 4.99 13.47 36.28
N LEU A 9 4.60 12.96 35.11
CA LEU A 9 3.59 13.61 34.28
C LEU A 9 2.22 13.21 34.82
N GLY A 10 1.46 14.20 35.28
CA GLY A 10 0.06 14.04 35.62
C GLY A 10 -0.76 13.86 34.34
N SER A 11 -1.38 12.70 34.20
CA SER A 11 -2.40 12.45 33.20
C SER A 11 -3.63 13.30 33.50
N LEU A 12 -3.90 14.29 32.66
CA LEU A 12 -5.22 14.90 32.56
C LEU A 12 -6.13 13.86 31.89
N ILE A 13 -6.94 13.19 32.71
CA ILE A 13 -8.06 12.38 32.26
C ILE A 13 -9.02 13.33 31.54
N ALA A 14 -8.99 13.30 30.21
CA ALA A 14 -10.05 13.86 29.40
C ALA A 14 -11.34 13.11 29.75
N ALA A 15 -12.39 13.87 30.05
CA ALA A 15 -13.69 13.31 30.40
C ALA A 15 -14.17 12.36 29.29
N ALA A 16 -14.52 11.14 29.68
CA ALA A 16 -15.13 10.14 28.81
C ALA A 16 -16.34 10.76 28.10
N GLN A 17 -16.29 10.78 26.76
CA GLN A 17 -17.49 10.96 25.96
C GLN A 17 -18.35 9.71 26.18
N THR A 18 -19.48 9.92 26.85
CA THR A 18 -20.47 8.88 27.12
C THR A 18 -21.05 8.38 25.80
N ALA A 19 -21.26 7.06 25.70
CA ALA A 19 -21.93 6.45 24.56
C ALA A 19 -23.29 7.13 24.31
N PRO A 20 -23.67 7.40 23.05
CA PRO A 20 -24.92 8.08 22.77
C PRO A 20 -26.12 7.22 23.23
N PRO A 21 -27.17 7.84 23.78
CA PRO A 21 -28.33 7.11 24.28
C PRO A 21 -29.06 6.37 23.15
N PRO A 22 -29.78 5.26 23.46
CA PRO A 22 -30.62 4.57 22.49
C PRO A 22 -31.76 5.49 22.07
N GLY A 23 -31.66 6.03 20.85
CA GLY A 23 -32.45 7.16 20.34
C GLY A 23 -31.62 8.28 19.70
N GLY A 24 -30.29 8.14 19.66
CA GLY A 24 -29.36 9.08 19.03
C GLY A 24 -29.46 9.17 17.51
N LYS A 25 -28.83 10.22 16.95
CA LYS A 25 -28.61 10.40 15.50
C LYS A 25 -28.02 9.12 14.90
N ASP A 26 -28.35 8.85 13.64
CA ASP A 26 -27.72 7.81 12.82
C ASP A 26 -26.18 7.89 12.96
N PRO A 27 -25.50 6.85 13.49
CA PRO A 27 -24.06 6.90 13.78
C PRO A 27 -23.21 7.12 12.52
N TRP A 28 -23.78 6.83 11.34
CA TRP A 28 -23.12 6.98 10.04
C TRP A 28 -23.42 8.33 9.37
N SER A 29 -24.27 9.17 9.97
CA SER A 29 -24.54 10.53 9.47
C SER A 29 -23.50 11.57 9.90
N ASP A 30 -22.60 11.21 10.81
CA ASP A 30 -21.51 12.07 11.28
C ASP A 30 -20.40 12.18 10.22
N LYS A 31 -19.90 13.40 10.02
CA LYS A 31 -18.80 13.75 9.11
C LYS A 31 -17.50 14.04 9.87
N SER A 32 -17.41 13.65 11.14
CA SER A 32 -16.21 13.79 11.99
C SER A 32 -14.94 13.29 11.31
N TRP A 33 -15.06 12.23 10.52
CA TRP A 33 -13.97 11.60 9.83
C TRP A 33 -13.38 12.43 8.67
N HIS A 34 -14.12 13.42 8.13
CA HIS A 34 -13.63 14.30 7.05
C HIS A 34 -12.31 14.99 7.41
N LYS A 35 -12.04 15.21 8.71
CA LYS A 35 -10.81 15.85 9.20
C LYS A 35 -9.54 15.04 8.90
N TYR A 36 -9.66 13.74 8.65
CA TYR A 36 -8.53 12.84 8.42
C TYR A 36 -8.15 12.71 6.94
N VAL A 37 -9.01 13.14 6.00
CA VAL A 37 -8.75 13.09 4.56
C VAL A 37 -7.57 13.99 4.20
N ARG A 38 -6.54 13.42 3.55
CA ARG A 38 -5.30 14.13 3.21
C ARG A 38 -5.28 14.79 1.84
N SER A 39 -5.97 14.18 0.88
CA SER A 39 -5.88 14.57 -0.52
C SER A 39 -6.13 16.08 -0.72
N PRO A 40 -5.41 16.73 -1.66
CA PRO A 40 -5.62 18.14 -1.96
C PRO A 40 -7.09 18.45 -2.28
N SER A 41 -7.52 19.68 -1.99
CA SER A 41 -8.89 20.11 -2.28
C SER A 41 -9.14 20.49 -3.75
N SER A 42 -8.09 20.56 -4.57
CA SER A 42 -8.16 20.85 -6.00
C SER A 42 -7.03 20.17 -6.77
N ASP A 43 -7.22 20.06 -8.08
CA ASP A 43 -6.24 19.59 -9.07
C ASP A 43 -5.01 20.51 -9.23
N ILE A 44 -5.08 21.75 -8.73
CA ILE A 44 -3.92 22.63 -8.61
C ILE A 44 -3.44 22.67 -7.16
N VAL A 45 -2.26 22.12 -6.91
CA VAL A 45 -1.65 22.05 -5.57
C VAL A 45 -0.60 23.14 -5.41
N LYS A 46 -0.66 23.87 -4.30
CA LYS A 46 0.32 24.90 -3.96
C LYS A 46 1.26 24.39 -2.86
N PRO A 47 2.53 24.81 -2.87
CA PRO A 47 3.44 24.43 -1.80
C PRO A 47 3.01 25.02 -0.46
N ALA A 48 3.34 24.32 0.62
CA ALA A 48 3.02 24.77 1.96
C ALA A 48 3.99 25.85 2.46
N ARG A 49 5.29 25.70 2.20
CA ARG A 49 6.33 26.61 2.73
C ARG A 49 7.68 26.49 2.01
N ILE A 50 8.56 27.45 2.27
CA ILE A 50 9.99 27.38 1.98
C ILE A 50 10.75 26.86 3.21
N LEU A 51 11.71 25.95 3.02
CA LEU A 51 12.65 25.53 4.06
C LEU A 51 13.82 26.52 4.11
N SER A 52 13.70 27.52 4.97
CA SER A 52 14.66 28.62 5.10
C SER A 52 16.09 28.15 5.43
N GLU A 53 16.20 27.08 6.21
CA GLU A 53 17.45 26.44 6.60
C GLU A 53 18.19 25.77 5.45
N ASN A 54 17.50 25.50 4.34
CA ASN A 54 18.05 24.93 3.11
C ASN A 54 18.16 25.96 1.97
N THR A 55 17.90 27.24 2.25
CA THR A 55 18.08 28.32 1.28
C THR A 55 19.54 28.81 1.32
N THR A 56 20.22 28.82 0.18
CA THR A 56 21.64 29.17 0.07
C THR A 56 21.87 30.22 -1.02
N GLY A 57 23.00 30.94 -0.96
CA GLY A 57 23.35 31.97 -1.94
C GLY A 57 22.47 33.22 -1.89
N ASP A 58 22.47 34.01 -2.96
CA ASP A 58 21.71 35.27 -3.05
C ASP A 58 20.28 35.02 -3.55
N VAL A 59 19.36 34.89 -2.59
CA VAL A 59 17.92 34.69 -2.80
C VAL A 59 17.14 35.82 -2.12
N SER A 60 16.39 36.59 -2.90
CA SER A 60 15.52 37.67 -2.43
C SER A 60 14.05 37.26 -2.41
N ASN A 61 13.32 37.63 -1.35
CA ASN A 61 11.92 37.27 -1.13
C ASN A 61 11.65 35.75 -1.28
N PRO A 62 12.32 34.85 -0.54
CA PRO A 62 12.21 33.40 -0.73
C PRO A 62 10.75 32.89 -0.79
N ASP A 63 9.87 33.39 0.09
CA ASP A 63 8.44 33.02 0.13
C ASP A 63 7.57 33.62 -0.99
N GLY A 64 8.15 34.45 -1.86
CA GLY A 64 7.48 35.18 -2.92
C GLY A 64 6.69 34.28 -3.87
N MET A 65 7.30 33.17 -4.27
CA MET A 65 6.70 32.15 -5.13
C MET A 65 5.55 31.36 -4.49
N ILE A 66 5.34 31.50 -3.17
CA ILE A 66 4.21 30.87 -2.45
C ILE A 66 3.11 31.88 -2.20
N ASN A 67 3.46 33.07 -1.69
CA ASN A 67 2.47 34.06 -1.25
C ASN A 67 2.07 35.08 -2.33
N GLY A 68 2.78 35.14 -3.45
CA GLY A 68 2.47 36.02 -4.59
C GLY A 68 2.64 37.52 -4.35
N LYS A 69 3.21 37.96 -3.21
CA LYS A 69 3.34 39.39 -2.88
C LYS A 69 4.44 40.10 -3.67
N LYS A 70 5.58 39.42 -3.86
CA LYS A 70 6.73 39.85 -4.66
C LYS A 70 7.38 38.59 -5.24
N PRO A 71 7.99 38.63 -6.43
CA PRO A 71 8.70 37.49 -6.97
C PRO A 71 9.86 37.07 -6.06
N THR A 72 10.06 35.75 -5.94
CA THR A 72 11.32 35.20 -5.43
C THR A 72 12.38 35.37 -6.51
N THR A 73 13.51 36.00 -6.18
CA THR A 73 14.59 36.22 -7.14
C THR A 73 15.86 35.50 -6.70
N LEU A 74 16.38 34.61 -7.54
CA LEU A 74 17.69 33.97 -7.39
C LEU A 74 18.70 34.78 -8.23
N SER A 75 19.87 35.11 -7.69
CA SER A 75 20.87 35.93 -8.39
C SER A 75 22.29 35.41 -8.20
N ARG A 76 23.06 35.28 -9.29
CA ARG A 76 24.46 34.85 -9.23
C ARG A 76 25.29 35.67 -10.21
N LYS A 77 26.24 36.47 -9.70
CA LYS A 77 27.00 37.42 -10.53
C LYS A 77 28.33 36.84 -11.01
N SER A 78 28.90 35.93 -10.22
CA SER A 78 30.19 35.31 -10.49
C SER A 78 30.12 33.81 -10.24
N ALA A 79 30.87 33.03 -11.02
CA ALA A 79 30.98 31.59 -10.80
C ALA A 79 31.66 31.22 -9.46
N ARG A 80 32.28 32.20 -8.79
CA ARG A 80 32.84 32.04 -7.44
C ARG A 80 31.79 32.24 -6.33
N ASP A 81 30.65 32.83 -6.64
CA ASP A 81 29.57 33.00 -5.69
C ASP A 81 28.88 31.65 -5.48
N ASP A 82 28.39 31.43 -4.25
CA ASP A 82 27.58 30.26 -3.91
C ASP A 82 26.38 30.16 -4.85
N VAL A 83 26.01 28.92 -5.22
CA VAL A 83 24.84 28.66 -6.06
C VAL A 83 23.57 29.05 -5.30
N PRO A 84 22.80 30.05 -5.77
CA PRO A 84 21.53 30.39 -5.15
C PRO A 84 20.58 29.20 -5.26
N SER A 85 20.09 28.72 -4.13
CA SER A 85 19.18 27.58 -4.06
C SER A 85 18.07 27.83 -3.06
N VAL A 86 16.88 27.32 -3.35
CA VAL A 86 15.73 27.32 -2.43
C VAL A 86 15.12 25.92 -2.39
N VAL A 87 14.66 25.50 -1.22
CA VAL A 87 13.91 24.25 -1.05
C VAL A 87 12.47 24.56 -0.69
N VAL A 88 11.56 24.01 -1.49
CA VAL A 88 10.11 24.11 -1.38
C VAL A 88 9.59 22.81 -0.74
N ASP A 89 8.74 22.93 0.27
CA ASP A 89 8.04 21.81 0.90
C ASP A 89 6.54 21.92 0.57
N PHE A 90 6.01 20.93 -0.14
CA PHE A 90 4.59 20.88 -0.48
C PHE A 90 3.71 20.53 0.73
N GLY A 91 4.29 20.08 1.84
CA GLY A 91 3.60 19.69 3.06
C GLY A 91 3.00 18.28 3.00
N LEU A 92 2.84 17.74 1.80
CA LEU A 92 2.37 16.39 1.49
C LEU A 92 3.26 15.80 0.38
N ASN A 93 3.28 14.48 0.27
CA ASN A 93 3.77 13.80 -0.92
C ASN A 93 2.74 14.01 -2.03
N VAL A 94 3.13 14.66 -3.11
CA VAL A 94 2.28 15.04 -4.23
C VAL A 94 2.76 14.40 -5.51
N VAL A 95 1.87 14.27 -6.50
CA VAL A 95 2.18 13.66 -7.80
C VAL A 95 1.55 14.46 -8.93
N GLY A 96 2.33 14.74 -9.97
CA GLY A 96 1.85 15.47 -11.14
C GLY A 96 2.94 16.26 -11.87
N LEU A 97 2.51 17.25 -12.65
CA LEU A 97 3.40 18.11 -13.44
C LEU A 97 3.66 19.43 -12.72
N LEU A 98 4.93 19.75 -12.49
CA LEU A 98 5.31 21.01 -11.87
C LEU A 98 5.06 22.18 -12.83
N ARG A 99 4.52 23.29 -12.29
CA ARG A 99 4.26 24.54 -13.02
C ARG A 99 4.96 25.70 -12.33
N ILE A 100 5.85 26.37 -13.05
CA ILE A 100 6.57 27.53 -12.54
C ILE A 100 6.18 28.76 -13.36
N ASN A 101 5.64 29.77 -12.70
CA ASN A 101 5.34 31.06 -13.31
C ASN A 101 6.56 31.97 -13.14
N PHE A 102 7.22 32.29 -14.25
CA PHE A 102 8.37 33.17 -14.28
C PHE A 102 7.96 34.62 -14.55
N ASP A 103 8.55 35.54 -13.81
CA ASP A 103 8.49 36.97 -14.07
C ASP A 103 9.59 37.45 -15.04
N GLY A 104 10.46 36.53 -15.46
CA GLY A 104 11.56 36.72 -16.40
C GLY A 104 12.93 36.41 -15.78
N SER A 105 13.97 36.62 -16.57
CA SER A 105 15.37 36.47 -16.19
C SER A 105 16.25 37.59 -16.76
N GLU A 106 17.43 37.78 -16.18
CA GLU A 106 18.47 38.63 -16.74
C GLU A 106 19.79 37.86 -16.83
N SER A 107 20.32 37.70 -18.05
CA SER A 107 21.61 37.02 -18.27
C SER A 107 22.79 37.99 -18.26
N THR A 108 23.95 37.51 -17.83
CA THR A 108 25.23 38.23 -18.02
C THR A 108 25.85 37.99 -19.40
N SER A 109 25.21 37.18 -20.26
CA SER A 109 25.64 36.79 -21.60
C SER A 109 24.51 37.02 -22.61
N ASN A 110 24.85 37.36 -23.86
CA ASN A 110 23.86 37.53 -24.93
C ASN A 110 23.45 36.22 -25.60
N ASP A 111 24.23 35.15 -25.43
CA ASP A 111 24.08 33.89 -26.17
C ASP A 111 23.47 32.76 -25.31
N SER A 112 23.20 33.02 -24.02
CA SER A 112 22.75 32.01 -23.05
C SER A 112 21.74 32.60 -22.07
N LEU A 113 20.74 31.82 -21.68
CA LEU A 113 19.75 32.18 -20.66
C LEU A 113 20.16 31.66 -19.27
N PRO A 114 19.77 32.31 -18.16
CA PRO A 114 19.99 31.75 -16.83
C PRO A 114 19.31 30.39 -16.68
N GLY A 115 20.08 29.37 -16.27
CA GLY A 115 19.62 28.01 -16.09
C GLY A 115 19.03 27.76 -14.71
N LEU A 116 17.97 26.96 -14.62
CA LEU A 116 17.58 26.33 -13.36
C LEU A 116 17.81 24.82 -13.41
N ARG A 117 18.26 24.27 -12.29
CA ARG A 117 18.27 22.84 -12.02
C ARG A 117 17.27 22.52 -10.91
N LEU A 118 16.41 21.55 -11.17
CA LEU A 118 15.35 21.10 -10.27
C LEU A 118 15.67 19.70 -9.77
N ALA A 119 15.61 19.48 -8.45
CA ALA A 119 15.78 18.17 -7.83
C ALA A 119 14.57 17.88 -6.94
N PHE A 120 13.99 16.69 -7.10
CA PHE A 120 12.76 16.25 -6.43
C PHE A 120 13.06 15.17 -5.41
N SER A 121 12.34 15.14 -4.30
CA SER A 121 12.47 14.06 -3.32
C SER A 121 11.22 13.87 -2.50
N GLU A 122 10.90 12.62 -2.17
CA GLU A 122 9.86 12.32 -1.17
C GLU A 122 10.33 12.69 0.25
N THR A 123 11.64 12.60 0.52
CA THR A 123 12.20 12.89 1.85
C THR A 123 13.32 13.93 1.83
N LYS A 124 13.56 14.58 2.96
CA LYS A 124 14.70 15.47 3.18
C LYS A 124 16.02 14.72 3.11
N GLU A 125 16.05 13.46 3.54
CA GLU A 125 17.26 12.61 3.44
C GLU A 125 17.61 12.34 1.98
N GLY A 126 16.61 12.07 1.13
CA GLY A 126 16.80 11.89 -0.31
C GLY A 126 17.09 13.18 -1.07
N LEU A 127 16.78 14.35 -0.48
CA LEU A 127 16.93 15.63 -1.14
C LEU A 127 18.41 16.08 -1.19
N THR A 128 19.00 15.99 -2.39
CA THR A 128 20.38 16.42 -2.64
C THR A 128 20.44 17.49 -3.74
N ASP A 129 21.59 17.66 -4.40
CA ASP A 129 21.69 18.43 -5.66
C ASP A 129 21.17 17.64 -6.88
N LYS A 130 20.63 16.44 -6.63
CA LYS A 130 19.93 15.57 -7.56
C LYS A 130 18.67 15.02 -6.90
N SER A 131 17.70 14.66 -7.73
CA SER A 131 16.49 13.97 -7.31
C SER A 131 16.83 12.61 -6.68
N ASP A 132 16.02 12.18 -5.72
CA ASP A 132 16.11 10.85 -5.10
C ASP A 132 15.82 9.72 -6.11
N TYR A 133 15.02 10.02 -7.13
CA TYR A 133 14.82 9.22 -8.33
C TYR A 133 14.69 10.11 -9.58
N THR A 134 15.06 9.55 -10.72
CA THR A 134 14.81 10.11 -12.05
C THR A 134 14.53 8.94 -12.98
N ARG A 135 13.50 9.09 -13.82
CA ARG A 135 13.09 8.10 -14.83
C ARG A 135 14.28 7.73 -15.71
N SER A 136 15.09 8.73 -16.08
CA SER A 136 16.25 8.57 -16.95
C SER A 136 17.32 7.58 -16.43
N TYR A 137 17.42 7.34 -15.11
CA TYR A 137 18.37 6.36 -14.56
C TYR A 137 18.06 4.90 -14.92
N ARG A 138 16.80 4.61 -15.26
CA ARG A 138 16.37 3.25 -15.58
C ARG A 138 16.20 3.01 -17.08
N GLY A 139 16.46 4.03 -17.90
CA GLY A 139 16.35 3.94 -19.35
C GLY A 139 17.22 2.84 -19.95
N VAL A 140 16.58 1.88 -20.61
CA VAL A 140 17.29 0.80 -21.31
C VAL A 140 17.76 1.22 -22.70
N HIS A 141 17.06 2.16 -23.35
CA HIS A 141 17.45 2.76 -24.62
C HIS A 141 18.08 4.15 -24.42
N GLU A 142 18.86 4.61 -25.39
CA GLU A 142 19.58 5.91 -25.27
C GLU A 142 18.63 7.12 -25.32
N GLU A 143 17.50 6.99 -26.01
CA GLU A 143 16.40 7.96 -26.03
C GLU A 143 15.74 8.15 -24.66
N ASP A 144 15.78 7.17 -23.77
CA ASP A 144 15.15 7.27 -22.44
C ASP A 144 16.03 7.99 -21.41
N LYS A 145 17.33 8.15 -21.69
CA LYS A 145 18.33 8.74 -20.76
C LYS A 145 18.46 10.25 -20.95
N LEU A 146 17.37 10.98 -20.74
CA LEU A 146 17.29 12.41 -21.03
C LEU A 146 18.03 13.26 -20.00
N THR A 147 17.86 12.96 -18.72
CA THR A 147 18.42 13.72 -17.61
C THR A 147 19.46 12.92 -16.82
N ASN A 148 20.20 13.61 -15.94
CA ASN A 148 21.17 13.00 -15.02
C ASN A 148 20.93 13.46 -13.58
N GLY A 149 19.70 13.24 -13.11
CA GLY A 149 19.30 13.50 -11.73
C GLY A 149 18.76 14.89 -11.45
N THR A 150 18.57 15.75 -12.45
CA THR A 150 17.84 17.00 -12.30
C THR A 150 17.01 17.24 -13.53
N ASP A 151 15.99 18.09 -13.42
CA ASP A 151 15.27 18.66 -14.56
C ASP A 151 15.83 20.06 -14.83
N GLN A 152 15.86 20.49 -16.09
CA GLN A 152 16.55 21.71 -16.53
C GLN A 152 15.59 22.72 -17.16
N VAL A 153 15.80 24.00 -16.87
CA VAL A 153 15.06 25.10 -17.50
C VAL A 153 16.03 26.15 -18.03
N ALA A 154 15.87 26.57 -19.28
CA ALA A 154 16.49 27.78 -19.82
C ALA A 154 15.50 28.94 -19.66
N VAL A 155 15.65 29.75 -18.62
CA VAL A 155 14.61 30.72 -18.25
C VAL A 155 14.60 31.88 -19.24
N SER A 156 13.47 32.10 -19.91
CA SER A 156 13.28 33.25 -20.81
C SER A 156 13.30 34.59 -20.06
N ASN A 157 13.74 35.65 -20.77
CA ASN A 157 13.69 37.02 -20.28
C ASN A 157 12.25 37.57 -20.19
N GLU A 158 11.28 36.92 -20.83
CA GLU A 158 9.87 37.29 -20.79
C GLU A 158 9.09 36.52 -19.73
N LYS A 159 7.90 37.02 -19.38
CA LYS A 159 6.99 36.31 -18.46
C LYS A 159 6.33 35.14 -19.14
N TYR A 160 6.38 33.97 -18.51
CA TYR A 160 5.72 32.77 -19.02
C TYR A 160 5.49 31.74 -17.91
N THR A 161 4.61 30.78 -18.19
CA THR A 161 4.45 29.59 -17.37
C THR A 161 5.23 28.45 -18.01
N TRP A 162 6.20 27.93 -17.28
CA TRP A 162 6.88 26.68 -17.61
C TRP A 162 6.12 25.51 -16.99
N VAL A 163 6.05 24.40 -17.72
CA VAL A 163 5.44 23.14 -17.26
C VAL A 163 6.47 22.05 -17.46
N ASP A 164 6.71 21.25 -16.42
CA ASP A 164 7.68 20.18 -16.42
C ASP A 164 7.20 19.00 -17.28
N LYS A 165 7.53 19.02 -18.56
CA LYS A 165 7.11 17.99 -19.52
C LYS A 165 8.32 17.15 -19.92
N LEU A 166 8.11 15.84 -20.03
CA LEU A 166 9.15 14.93 -20.54
C LEU A 166 9.65 15.42 -21.91
N GLY A 167 10.96 15.61 -22.04
CA GLY A 167 11.59 16.00 -23.30
C GLY A 167 12.74 16.97 -23.11
N CYS A 168 13.25 17.52 -24.21
CA CYS A 168 14.33 18.49 -24.22
C CYS A 168 13.98 19.67 -25.14
N GLU A 169 14.35 20.88 -24.76
CA GLU A 169 14.13 22.08 -25.58
C GLU A 169 15.07 22.13 -26.80
N HIS A 170 16.28 21.58 -26.64
CA HIS A 170 17.34 21.65 -27.65
C HIS A 170 18.02 20.31 -27.87
N GLU A 171 17.45 19.47 -28.72
CA GLU A 171 17.93 18.11 -29.01
C GLU A 171 18.03 17.24 -27.73
N ARG A 172 19.20 17.20 -27.09
CA ARG A 172 19.48 16.47 -25.83
C ARG A 172 19.99 17.40 -24.73
N LYS A 173 19.60 18.66 -24.79
CA LYS A 173 20.01 19.72 -23.86
C LYS A 173 18.77 20.41 -23.32
N VAL A 174 18.87 20.84 -22.07
CA VAL A 174 17.77 21.45 -21.31
C VAL A 174 16.59 20.48 -21.31
N CYS A 175 16.76 19.39 -20.55
CA CYS A 175 15.84 18.26 -20.52
C CYS A 175 15.11 18.15 -19.19
N SER A 176 13.93 17.53 -19.26
CA SER A 176 13.05 17.24 -18.13
C SER A 176 12.56 15.80 -18.23
N ASP A 177 12.35 15.19 -17.06
CA ASP A 177 11.75 13.86 -16.92
C ASP A 177 10.21 13.94 -16.85
N GLY A 178 9.64 15.11 -16.59
CA GLY A 178 8.21 15.36 -16.67
C GLY A 178 7.48 15.17 -15.35
N LEU A 179 6.65 14.13 -15.25
CA LEU A 179 5.83 13.88 -14.08
C LEU A 179 6.69 13.36 -12.92
N HIS A 180 6.49 13.92 -11.72
CA HIS A 180 7.21 13.52 -10.51
C HIS A 180 6.24 13.23 -9.36
N GLY A 181 6.57 12.21 -8.55
CA GLY A 181 6.02 12.01 -7.21
C GLY A 181 7.04 12.46 -6.15
N PHE A 182 6.71 13.45 -5.32
CA PHE A 182 7.66 14.09 -4.41
C PHE A 182 6.95 14.91 -3.31
N ARG A 183 7.68 15.29 -2.25
CA ARG A 183 7.24 16.31 -1.28
C ARG A 183 8.10 17.55 -1.33
N TYR A 184 9.40 17.36 -1.54
CA TYR A 184 10.40 18.40 -1.52
C TYR A 184 10.93 18.66 -2.93
N LEU A 185 11.06 19.95 -3.25
CA LEU A 185 11.66 20.42 -4.50
C LEU A 185 12.80 21.39 -4.18
N ARG A 186 13.99 21.11 -4.68
CA ARG A 186 15.11 22.06 -4.69
C ARG A 186 15.21 22.74 -6.04
N ILE A 187 15.25 24.07 -6.03
CA ILE A 187 15.43 24.92 -7.21
C ILE A 187 16.77 25.64 -7.07
N SER A 188 17.69 25.42 -8.01
CA SER A 188 19.02 26.04 -8.00
C SER A 188 19.27 26.85 -9.27
N LEU A 189 19.78 28.09 -9.13
CA LEU A 189 20.28 28.89 -10.25
C LEU A 189 21.65 28.37 -10.67
N ASP A 190 21.64 27.39 -11.57
CA ASP A 190 22.80 26.64 -12.02
C ASP A 190 22.58 26.08 -13.43
N ALA A 191 23.67 25.71 -14.11
CA ALA A 191 23.62 25.18 -15.47
C ALA A 191 24.58 24.00 -15.62
N LEU A 192 24.12 22.95 -16.29
CA LEU A 192 24.99 21.82 -16.63
C LEU A 192 25.89 22.19 -17.81
N GLU A 193 27.13 21.73 -17.80
CA GLU A 193 28.07 21.96 -18.91
C GLU A 193 27.53 21.43 -20.24
N GLN A 194 26.81 20.30 -20.21
CA GLN A 194 26.21 19.68 -21.39
C GLN A 194 25.15 20.55 -22.08
N ASP A 195 24.51 21.47 -21.35
CA ASP A 195 23.46 22.34 -21.90
C ASP A 195 24.00 23.57 -22.62
N ALA A 196 25.31 23.82 -22.55
CA ALA A 196 25.94 24.91 -23.29
C ALA A 196 25.69 24.77 -24.81
N PRO A 197 25.48 25.88 -25.55
CA PRO A 197 25.57 27.27 -25.09
C PRO A 197 24.25 27.82 -24.51
N TYR A 198 23.18 27.03 -24.40
CA TYR A 198 21.83 27.54 -24.18
C TYR A 198 21.60 28.08 -22.77
N THR A 199 22.25 27.49 -21.77
CA THR A 199 22.12 27.91 -20.37
C THR A 199 23.43 28.42 -19.79
N THR A 200 23.33 29.30 -18.80
CA THR A 200 24.43 29.77 -17.95
C THR A 200 24.00 29.77 -16.49
N SER A 201 24.95 29.54 -15.59
CA SER A 201 24.70 29.62 -14.15
C SER A 201 24.75 31.06 -13.62
N LEU A 202 24.95 32.06 -14.48
CA LEU A 202 25.11 33.46 -14.12
C LEU A 202 23.91 34.30 -14.57
N GLY A 203 23.52 35.27 -13.76
CA GLY A 203 22.39 36.15 -14.03
C GLY A 203 21.41 36.21 -12.86
N SER A 204 20.14 36.48 -13.16
CA SER A 204 19.05 36.42 -12.19
C SER A 204 17.81 35.77 -12.80
N VAL A 205 17.01 35.11 -11.96
CA VAL A 205 15.72 34.52 -12.31
C VAL A 205 14.68 34.97 -11.29
N SER A 206 13.54 35.46 -11.76
CA SER A 206 12.40 35.85 -10.93
C SER A 206 11.23 34.89 -11.09
N ILE A 207 10.76 34.32 -9.98
CA ILE A 207 9.66 33.36 -9.91
C ILE A 207 8.48 34.01 -9.17
N SER A 208 7.33 34.11 -9.82
CA SER A 208 6.13 34.74 -9.27
C SER A 208 5.24 33.74 -8.53
N SER A 209 5.09 32.52 -9.03
CA SER A 209 4.45 31.43 -8.29
C SER A 209 4.92 30.05 -8.74
N ILE A 210 4.70 29.07 -7.87
CA ILE A 210 4.89 27.65 -8.17
C ILE A 210 3.64 26.87 -7.76
N GLU A 211 3.23 25.96 -8.64
CA GLU A 211 2.04 25.14 -8.50
C GLU A 211 2.35 23.74 -9.07
N LEU A 212 1.56 22.74 -8.70
CA LEU A 212 1.56 21.42 -9.29
C LEU A 212 0.19 21.16 -9.91
N GLU A 213 0.18 20.67 -11.14
CA GLU A 213 -1.01 20.10 -11.77
C GLU A 213 -1.09 18.62 -11.40
N TRP A 214 -2.01 18.29 -10.49
CA TRP A 214 -2.26 16.96 -9.97
C TRP A 214 -2.74 16.03 -11.09
N SER A 215 -2.11 14.86 -11.21
CA SER A 215 -2.44 13.87 -12.24
C SER A 215 -3.33 12.73 -11.70
N ALA A 216 -3.05 12.28 -10.48
CA ALA A 216 -3.62 11.07 -9.91
C ALA A 216 -5.10 11.23 -9.48
N TYR A 217 -5.67 10.17 -8.92
CA TYR A 217 -7.03 10.19 -8.39
C TYR A 217 -7.15 11.24 -7.27
N LEU A 218 -8.14 12.12 -7.36
CA LEU A 218 -8.35 13.21 -6.40
C LEU A 218 -9.37 12.82 -5.33
N GLY A 219 -8.89 12.18 -4.25
CA GLY A 219 -9.73 11.71 -3.14
C GLY A 219 -10.23 12.82 -2.21
N THR A 220 -11.25 13.58 -2.60
CA THR A 220 -11.88 14.58 -1.69
C THR A 220 -12.89 13.91 -0.74
N PRO A 221 -13.29 14.53 0.38
CA PRO A 221 -14.25 13.89 1.29
C PRO A 221 -15.58 13.45 0.64
N ASP A 222 -16.01 14.10 -0.44
CA ASP A 222 -17.24 13.71 -1.15
C ASP A 222 -17.04 12.53 -2.13
N THR A 223 -15.79 12.07 -2.36
CA THR A 223 -15.49 10.86 -3.17
C THR A 223 -15.34 9.61 -2.32
N PHE A 224 -15.31 9.73 -0.98
CA PHE A 224 -15.33 8.57 -0.09
C PHE A 224 -16.77 8.07 0.02
N ILE A 225 -16.96 6.82 -0.38
CA ILE A 225 -18.20 6.07 -0.16
C ILE A 225 -18.02 5.06 0.98
N GLY A 226 -16.79 4.60 1.19
CA GLY A 226 -16.36 3.81 2.33
C GLY A 226 -15.49 4.64 3.26
N TRP A 227 -15.63 4.44 4.56
CA TRP A 227 -14.87 5.17 5.57
C TRP A 227 -14.85 4.42 6.90
N PHE A 228 -13.84 4.73 7.72
CA PHE A 228 -13.64 4.12 9.04
C PHE A 228 -13.35 5.19 10.10
N GLU A 229 -13.86 4.96 11.31
CA GLU A 229 -13.51 5.72 12.52
C GLU A 229 -13.62 4.82 13.76
N CYS A 230 -12.69 4.96 14.69
CA CYS A 230 -12.64 4.27 15.97
C CYS A 230 -12.21 5.20 17.11
N SER A 231 -12.15 4.65 18.32
CA SER A 231 -11.75 5.38 19.53
C SER A 231 -10.28 5.81 19.59
N ASP A 232 -9.44 5.34 18.67
CA ASP A 232 -8.01 5.68 18.57
C ASP A 232 -7.80 6.62 17.38
N GLU A 233 -7.48 7.89 17.65
CA GLU A 233 -7.34 8.91 16.60
C GLU A 233 -6.15 8.66 15.68
N ASP A 234 -5.10 7.98 16.15
CA ASP A 234 -3.92 7.67 15.34
C ASP A 234 -4.27 6.59 14.31
N ILE A 235 -4.97 5.53 14.73
CA ILE A 235 -5.48 4.48 13.82
C ILE A 235 -6.45 5.09 12.80
N ASN A 236 -7.29 6.03 13.22
CA ASN A 236 -8.14 6.77 12.28
C ASN A 236 -7.28 7.46 11.23
N GLN A 237 -6.31 8.28 11.63
CA GLN A 237 -5.45 8.99 10.68
C GLN A 237 -4.73 8.02 9.73
N TRP A 238 -4.15 6.93 10.24
CA TRP A 238 -3.40 5.97 9.42
C TRP A 238 -4.27 5.25 8.38
N TRP A 239 -5.56 5.06 8.64
CA TRP A 239 -6.50 4.55 7.64
C TRP A 239 -6.56 5.49 6.42
N TYR A 240 -6.71 6.81 6.64
CA TYR A 240 -6.75 7.79 5.56
C TYR A 240 -5.38 8.03 4.92
N ASP A 241 -4.28 7.83 5.65
CA ASP A 241 -2.92 7.83 5.09
C ASP A 241 -2.75 6.68 4.09
N GLY A 242 -3.36 5.52 4.40
CA GLY A 242 -3.40 4.35 3.50
C GLY A 242 -4.20 4.65 2.24
N VAL A 243 -5.40 5.24 2.37
CA VAL A 243 -6.20 5.65 1.21
C VAL A 243 -5.46 6.68 0.36
N TYR A 244 -4.89 7.72 0.99
CA TYR A 244 -4.13 8.75 0.27
C TYR A 244 -2.92 8.19 -0.49
N THR A 245 -2.27 7.16 0.06
CA THR A 245 -1.18 6.46 -0.63
C THR A 245 -1.67 5.74 -1.89
N VAL A 246 -2.87 5.14 -1.88
CA VAL A 246 -3.45 4.53 -3.10
C VAL A 246 -3.93 5.60 -4.08
N ASP A 247 -4.50 6.70 -3.59
CA ASP A 247 -4.90 7.84 -4.44
C ASP A 247 -3.73 8.36 -5.25
N THR A 248 -2.57 8.57 -4.62
CA THR A 248 -1.35 9.06 -5.30
C THR A 248 -0.78 8.06 -6.29
N ASN A 249 -1.13 6.78 -6.15
CA ASN A 249 -0.65 5.69 -7.00
C ASN A 249 -1.67 5.33 -8.09
N THR A 250 -2.87 5.90 -8.06
CA THR A 250 -3.91 5.65 -9.04
C THR A 250 -3.91 6.77 -10.07
N ASP A 251 -3.48 6.47 -11.29
CA ASP A 251 -3.30 7.48 -12.35
C ASP A 251 -3.59 6.86 -13.73
N TYR A 252 -3.61 7.70 -14.77
CA TYR A 252 -3.63 7.22 -16.14
C TYR A 252 -2.28 6.61 -16.52
N PHE A 253 -2.33 5.46 -17.19
CA PHE A 253 -1.14 4.83 -17.74
C PHE A 253 -0.76 5.48 -19.07
N PHE A 254 0.39 6.16 -19.11
CA PHE A 254 0.94 6.74 -20.33
C PHE A 254 2.38 6.29 -20.57
N LYS A 255 2.73 6.09 -21.85
CA LYS A 255 4.09 5.70 -22.28
C LYS A 255 5.22 6.54 -21.67
N ASN A 256 4.97 7.84 -21.53
CA ASN A 256 5.99 8.81 -21.10
C ASN A 256 6.07 8.96 -19.58
N GLU A 257 5.18 8.30 -18.83
CA GLU A 257 5.07 8.42 -17.36
C GLU A 257 5.28 7.08 -16.65
N THR A 258 5.39 5.99 -17.41
CA THR A 258 5.74 4.64 -16.94
C THR A 258 7.24 4.37 -17.07
N GLU A 259 7.67 3.28 -16.45
CA GLU A 259 9.05 2.82 -16.37
C GLU A 259 9.71 2.62 -17.76
N PRO A 260 10.90 3.19 -18.02
CA PRO A 260 11.61 3.02 -19.29
C PRO A 260 12.41 1.70 -19.39
N ARG A 261 11.82 0.58 -18.92
CA ARG A 261 12.36 -0.79 -19.06
C ARG A 261 11.45 -1.63 -19.95
N ASP A 262 11.16 -1.12 -21.15
CA ASP A 262 10.22 -1.75 -22.08
C ASP A 262 8.87 -2.10 -21.42
N ALA A 263 8.37 -1.23 -20.53
CA ALA A 263 7.17 -1.48 -19.72
C ALA A 263 5.88 -0.91 -20.34
N TYR A 264 5.96 -0.19 -21.46
CA TYR A 264 4.77 0.36 -22.10
C TYR A 264 3.83 -0.74 -22.62
N SER A 265 2.57 -0.67 -22.20
CA SER A 265 1.47 -1.49 -22.71
C SER A 265 0.48 -0.66 -23.55
N PRO A 266 0.30 -0.99 -24.85
CA PRO A 266 -0.76 -0.40 -25.68
C PRO A 266 -2.18 -0.67 -25.18
N THR A 267 -2.39 -1.70 -24.36
CA THR A 267 -3.71 -2.08 -23.84
C THR A 267 -4.08 -1.34 -22.55
N LEU A 268 -3.12 -0.68 -21.92
CA LEU A 268 -3.30 0.22 -20.78
C LEU A 268 -3.24 1.71 -21.15
N ASP A 269 -2.68 2.08 -22.31
CA ASP A 269 -2.50 3.49 -22.69
C ASP A 269 -3.81 4.31 -22.58
N GLY A 270 -3.74 5.39 -21.79
CA GLY A 270 -4.87 6.28 -21.52
C GLY A 270 -5.96 5.70 -20.62
N LYS A 271 -5.68 4.63 -19.86
CA LYS A 271 -6.60 4.05 -18.88
C LYS A 271 -6.11 4.25 -17.45
N TRP A 272 -7.04 4.30 -16.52
CA TRP A 272 -6.73 4.25 -15.09
C TRP A 272 -6.07 2.91 -14.73
N VAL A 273 -5.01 3.00 -13.94
CA VAL A 273 -4.32 1.86 -13.30
C VAL A 273 -3.92 2.23 -11.88
N ILE A 274 -3.64 1.22 -11.06
CA ILE A 274 -2.93 1.41 -9.80
C ILE A 274 -1.46 1.04 -10.03
N HIS A 275 -0.58 2.02 -9.92
CA HIS A 275 0.87 1.85 -9.97
C HIS A 275 1.43 1.35 -8.62
N ASP A 276 2.63 0.79 -8.63
CA ASP A 276 3.35 0.38 -7.42
C ASP A 276 3.63 1.59 -6.49
N GLY A 277 4.13 2.68 -7.07
CA GLY A 277 4.43 3.93 -6.37
C GLY A 277 4.25 5.17 -7.24
N ALA A 278 4.07 6.33 -6.60
CA ALA A 278 3.92 7.61 -7.31
C ALA A 278 5.24 8.16 -7.90
N LYS A 279 6.37 7.90 -7.24
CA LYS A 279 7.70 8.46 -7.58
C LYS A 279 8.43 7.67 -8.66
N ARG A 280 8.65 6.37 -8.42
CA ARG A 280 9.53 5.52 -9.22
C ARG A 280 8.80 4.29 -9.71
N ASP A 281 9.36 3.67 -10.76
CA ASP A 281 8.76 2.60 -11.55
C ASP A 281 7.46 3.06 -12.22
N ARG A 282 6.43 3.41 -11.44
CA ARG A 282 5.09 3.73 -11.97
C ARG A 282 4.62 2.61 -12.90
N ASP A 283 4.75 1.39 -12.43
CA ASP A 283 4.36 0.17 -13.13
C ASP A 283 3.23 -0.53 -12.36
N PRO A 284 2.17 -1.01 -13.03
CA PRO A 284 1.07 -1.68 -12.37
C PRO A 284 1.40 -3.16 -12.09
N TYR A 285 2.08 -3.43 -10.98
CA TYR A 285 2.42 -4.77 -10.53
C TYR A 285 1.23 -5.46 -9.85
N VAL A 286 0.92 -6.72 -10.22
CA VAL A 286 -0.22 -7.43 -9.62
C VAL A 286 -0.02 -7.86 -8.17
N GLY A 287 1.23 -7.95 -7.71
CA GLY A 287 1.52 -8.20 -6.29
C GLY A 287 1.02 -7.07 -5.38
N ASP A 288 1.15 -5.83 -5.84
CA ASP A 288 0.72 -4.63 -5.13
C ASP A 288 -0.80 -4.55 -5.02
N LEU A 289 -1.50 -5.01 -6.06
CA LEU A 289 -2.95 -5.07 -6.11
C LEU A 289 -3.56 -5.94 -5.02
N ALA A 290 -2.82 -6.89 -4.44
CA ALA A 290 -3.28 -7.75 -3.35
C ALA A 290 -3.66 -6.97 -2.08
N VAL A 291 -3.16 -5.73 -1.94
CA VAL A 291 -3.51 -4.83 -0.84
C VAL A 291 -4.13 -3.54 -1.40
N ALA A 292 -3.50 -2.91 -2.39
CA ALA A 292 -3.93 -1.62 -2.90
C ALA A 292 -5.35 -1.64 -3.51
N SER A 293 -5.74 -2.75 -4.14
CA SER A 293 -7.10 -2.87 -4.70
C SER A 293 -8.14 -2.96 -3.59
N LEU A 294 -7.86 -3.70 -2.51
CA LEU A 294 -8.77 -3.75 -1.36
C LEU A 294 -8.95 -2.37 -0.76
N THR A 295 -7.87 -1.59 -0.63
CA THR A 295 -7.95 -0.19 -0.21
C THR A 295 -8.87 0.63 -1.11
N SER A 296 -8.71 0.53 -2.44
CA SER A 296 -9.58 1.22 -3.41
C SER A 296 -11.05 0.81 -3.27
N TYR A 297 -11.35 -0.49 -3.19
CA TYR A 297 -12.71 -1.01 -3.03
C TYR A 297 -13.36 -0.55 -1.73
N LEU A 298 -12.58 -0.45 -0.65
CA LEU A 298 -13.06 -0.12 0.69
C LEU A 298 -13.20 1.38 0.97
N SER A 299 -12.66 2.25 0.12
CA SER A 299 -12.76 3.71 0.27
C SER A 299 -13.58 4.39 -0.83
N HIS A 300 -13.25 4.12 -2.09
CA HIS A 300 -13.78 4.83 -3.25
C HIS A 300 -14.66 3.97 -4.16
N ASP A 301 -14.60 2.63 -4.06
CA ASP A 301 -15.13 1.69 -5.06
C ASP A 301 -14.75 2.15 -6.47
N PHE A 302 -13.44 2.24 -6.71
CA PHE A 302 -12.89 2.57 -8.01
C PHE A 302 -12.22 1.35 -8.66
N PRO A 303 -12.99 0.33 -9.07
CA PRO A 303 -12.44 -0.94 -9.53
C PRO A 303 -11.90 -0.90 -10.95
N GLU A 304 -12.22 0.14 -11.73
CA GLU A 304 -11.75 0.31 -13.12
C GLU A 304 -10.22 0.21 -13.19
N ALA A 305 -9.52 0.86 -12.26
CA ALA A 305 -8.06 0.87 -12.21
C ALA A 305 -7.47 -0.54 -12.02
N THR A 306 -7.99 -1.32 -11.08
CA THR A 306 -7.57 -2.72 -10.86
C THR A 306 -7.95 -3.61 -12.04
N ARG A 307 -9.19 -3.49 -12.52
CA ARG A 307 -9.72 -4.29 -13.63
C ARG A 307 -8.85 -4.15 -14.89
N ASN A 308 -8.47 -2.93 -15.25
CA ASN A 308 -7.62 -2.68 -16.42
C ASN A 308 -6.27 -3.42 -16.34
N VAL A 309 -5.62 -3.41 -15.19
CA VAL A 309 -4.35 -4.12 -14.97
C VAL A 309 -4.55 -5.63 -15.08
N LEU A 310 -5.55 -6.19 -14.39
CA LEU A 310 -5.80 -7.63 -14.42
C LEU A 310 -6.15 -8.14 -15.83
N GLU A 311 -6.95 -7.38 -16.59
CA GLU A 311 -7.26 -7.70 -17.98
C GLU A 311 -6.02 -7.68 -18.88
N ASP A 312 -5.14 -6.69 -18.71
CA ASP A 312 -3.88 -6.56 -19.45
C ASP A 312 -2.97 -7.78 -19.22
N LEU A 313 -2.78 -8.19 -17.97
CA LEU A 313 -1.95 -9.35 -17.64
C LEU A 313 -2.56 -10.66 -18.15
N ALA A 314 -3.90 -10.78 -18.13
CA ALA A 314 -4.62 -11.95 -18.61
C ALA A 314 -4.41 -12.19 -20.11
N ILE A 315 -4.46 -11.14 -20.93
CA ILE A 315 -4.25 -11.26 -22.39
C ILE A 315 -2.78 -11.53 -22.76
N HIS A 316 -1.85 -11.24 -21.85
CA HIS A 316 -0.42 -11.55 -22.00
C HIS A 316 -0.02 -12.87 -21.32
N GLN A 317 -0.98 -13.70 -20.89
CA GLN A 317 -0.69 -15.03 -20.33
C GLN A 317 0.11 -15.89 -21.32
N ARG A 318 1.19 -16.50 -20.82
CA ARG A 318 2.03 -17.42 -21.60
C ARG A 318 1.27 -18.69 -22.01
N ALA A 319 1.83 -19.40 -22.98
CA ALA A 319 1.28 -20.67 -23.49
C ALA A 319 1.16 -21.77 -22.42
N ASP A 320 2.03 -21.77 -21.41
CA ASP A 320 2.03 -22.70 -20.27
C ASP A 320 1.06 -22.29 -19.14
N GLY A 321 0.49 -21.08 -19.19
CA GLY A 321 -0.43 -20.56 -18.19
C GLY A 321 0.20 -19.56 -17.21
N TRP A 322 1.49 -19.28 -17.31
CA TRP A 322 2.12 -18.25 -16.46
C TRP A 322 1.58 -16.87 -16.80
N ILE A 323 1.22 -16.11 -15.77
CA ILE A 323 0.79 -14.71 -15.86
C ILE A 323 1.98 -13.80 -15.55
N PRO A 324 2.27 -12.79 -16.39
CA PRO A 324 3.32 -11.83 -16.09
C PRO A 324 3.00 -10.97 -14.86
N PRO A 325 4.03 -10.51 -14.12
CA PRO A 325 3.80 -9.69 -12.93
C PRO A 325 3.36 -8.25 -13.24
N ALA A 326 3.85 -7.72 -14.36
CA ALA A 326 3.61 -6.40 -14.91
C ALA A 326 4.04 -6.42 -16.40
N SER A 327 3.83 -5.32 -17.13
CA SER A 327 4.28 -5.12 -18.51
C SER A 327 5.80 -4.97 -18.66
N ILE A 328 6.53 -4.80 -17.55
CA ILE A 328 7.98 -4.61 -17.52
C ILE A 328 8.77 -5.68 -18.31
N ASN A 329 9.85 -5.24 -18.97
CA ASN A 329 10.68 -6.04 -19.85
C ASN A 329 9.82 -6.78 -20.90
N ASN A 330 8.81 -6.10 -21.46
CA ASN A 330 7.85 -6.68 -22.37
C ASN A 330 7.23 -7.99 -21.83
N TYR A 331 6.71 -7.95 -20.60
CA TYR A 331 6.05 -9.07 -19.90
C TYR A 331 6.94 -10.29 -19.62
N THR A 332 8.27 -10.14 -19.57
CA THR A 332 9.18 -11.29 -19.40
C THR A 332 9.79 -11.46 -18.01
N LEU A 333 9.51 -10.58 -17.05
CA LEU A 333 10.07 -10.66 -15.69
C LEU A 333 9.57 -11.93 -14.96
N PRO A 334 10.42 -12.94 -14.68
CA PRO A 334 9.97 -14.25 -14.21
C PRO A 334 9.77 -14.27 -12.68
N LEU A 335 8.58 -13.94 -12.20
CA LEU A 335 8.20 -14.07 -10.77
C LEU A 335 7.27 -15.27 -10.56
N PHE A 336 7.51 -16.04 -9.49
CA PHE A 336 6.84 -17.32 -9.27
C PHE A 336 5.49 -17.21 -8.52
N ASP A 337 5.35 -16.21 -7.67
CA ASP A 337 4.20 -15.89 -6.81
C ASP A 337 3.14 -15.03 -7.52
N TYR A 338 3.55 -14.16 -8.44
CA TYR A 338 2.65 -13.21 -9.10
C TYR A 338 1.49 -13.85 -9.89
N PRO A 339 1.63 -15.02 -10.56
CA PRO A 339 0.47 -15.68 -11.14
C PRO A 339 -0.58 -16.10 -10.11
N LEU A 340 -0.19 -16.41 -8.86
CA LEU A 340 -1.14 -16.67 -7.77
C LEU A 340 -1.78 -15.37 -7.29
N TRP A 341 -1.01 -14.28 -7.16
CA TRP A 341 -1.59 -12.98 -6.83
C TRP A 341 -2.59 -12.50 -7.89
N TRP A 342 -2.35 -12.77 -9.18
CA TRP A 342 -3.35 -12.49 -10.22
C TRP A 342 -4.64 -13.29 -10.02
N VAL A 343 -4.55 -14.56 -9.58
CA VAL A 343 -5.75 -15.35 -9.24
C VAL A 343 -6.47 -14.74 -8.04
N VAL A 344 -5.76 -14.43 -6.96
CA VAL A 344 -6.33 -13.83 -5.73
C VAL A 344 -7.01 -12.50 -6.05
N CYS A 345 -6.31 -11.58 -6.71
CA CYS A 345 -6.84 -10.26 -7.09
C CYS A 345 -8.02 -10.36 -8.06
N SER A 346 -8.01 -11.35 -8.97
CA SER A 346 -9.15 -11.62 -9.86
C SER A 346 -10.39 -12.06 -9.10
N VAL A 347 -10.24 -12.89 -8.07
CA VAL A 347 -11.36 -13.30 -7.23
C VAL A 347 -11.83 -12.13 -6.37
N ASP A 348 -10.92 -11.37 -5.75
CA ASP A 348 -11.25 -10.18 -4.96
C ASP A 348 -12.01 -9.15 -5.78
N LEU A 349 -11.58 -8.86 -7.02
CA LEU A 349 -12.31 -7.98 -7.93
C LEU A 349 -13.78 -8.42 -8.02
N VAL A 350 -14.06 -9.69 -8.32
CA VAL A 350 -15.43 -10.19 -8.49
C VAL A 350 -16.21 -10.19 -7.18
N LEU A 351 -15.58 -10.58 -6.06
CA LEU A 351 -16.23 -10.62 -4.75
C LEU A 351 -16.62 -9.22 -4.25
N TYR A 352 -15.73 -8.24 -4.38
CA TYR A 352 -15.97 -6.87 -3.91
C TYR A 352 -16.87 -6.06 -4.85
N THR A 353 -16.78 -6.28 -6.17
CA THR A 353 -17.43 -5.39 -7.17
C THR A 353 -18.59 -6.04 -7.92
N GLY A 354 -18.74 -7.36 -7.81
CA GLY A 354 -19.76 -8.10 -8.55
C GLY A 354 -19.50 -8.24 -10.06
N ASP A 355 -18.29 -7.93 -10.54
CA ASP A 355 -17.94 -8.02 -11.97
C ASP A 355 -17.80 -9.48 -12.46
N THR A 356 -18.93 -10.16 -12.61
CA THR A 356 -18.98 -11.53 -13.13
C THR A 356 -18.67 -11.60 -14.63
N ASP A 357 -18.85 -10.52 -15.38
CA ASP A 357 -18.49 -10.44 -16.81
C ASP A 357 -16.97 -10.58 -17.00
N TYR A 358 -16.17 -9.97 -16.10
CA TYR A 358 -14.73 -10.21 -16.04
C TYR A 358 -14.42 -11.69 -15.78
N ALA A 359 -15.08 -12.30 -14.79
CA ALA A 359 -14.86 -13.70 -14.43
C ALA A 359 -15.16 -14.63 -15.62
N ASP A 360 -16.30 -14.45 -16.28
CA ASP A 360 -16.72 -15.24 -17.44
C ASP A 360 -15.72 -15.12 -18.59
N LYS A 361 -15.25 -13.90 -18.87
CA LYS A 361 -14.29 -13.63 -19.95
C LYS A 361 -12.93 -14.28 -19.71
N TYR A 362 -12.46 -14.29 -18.47
CA TYR A 362 -11.12 -14.74 -18.12
C TYR A 362 -11.07 -16.07 -17.35
N TRP A 363 -12.20 -16.79 -17.24
CA TRP A 363 -12.27 -18.08 -16.53
C TRP A 363 -11.22 -19.08 -17.03
N SER A 364 -11.08 -19.19 -18.36
CA SER A 364 -10.09 -20.09 -18.97
C SER A 364 -8.63 -19.70 -18.66
N VAL A 365 -8.35 -18.42 -18.43
CA VAL A 365 -7.03 -17.93 -18.02
C VAL A 365 -6.73 -18.42 -16.60
N LEU A 366 -7.68 -18.26 -15.68
CA LEU A 366 -7.60 -18.75 -14.30
C LEU A 366 -7.39 -20.27 -14.25
N VAL A 367 -8.22 -21.02 -14.98
CA VAL A 367 -8.09 -22.48 -15.08
C VAL A 367 -6.70 -22.87 -15.59
N LYS A 368 -6.19 -22.21 -16.64
CA LYS A 368 -4.88 -22.52 -17.19
C LYS A 368 -3.74 -22.21 -16.21
N THR A 369 -3.84 -21.13 -15.41
CA THR A 369 -2.85 -20.84 -14.37
C THR A 369 -2.82 -21.96 -13.32
N LEU A 370 -3.97 -22.35 -12.77
CA LEU A 370 -4.05 -23.33 -11.68
C LEU A 370 -3.84 -24.78 -12.15
N ASP A 371 -4.31 -25.14 -13.34
CA ASP A 371 -4.34 -26.53 -13.82
C ASP A 371 -3.28 -26.86 -14.89
N LYS A 372 -2.55 -25.85 -15.40
CA LYS A 372 -1.47 -26.07 -16.37
C LYS A 372 -0.11 -25.56 -15.89
N TYR A 373 -0.05 -24.35 -15.34
CA TYR A 373 1.24 -23.75 -14.98
C TYR A 373 1.82 -24.34 -13.69
N TYR A 374 1.05 -24.40 -12.60
CA TYR A 374 1.55 -24.88 -11.30
C TYR A 374 1.72 -26.40 -11.17
N PRO A 375 0.88 -27.28 -11.76
CA PRO A 375 1.00 -28.73 -11.55
C PRO A 375 2.36 -29.35 -11.89
N PRO A 376 3.09 -28.91 -12.95
CA PRO A 376 4.46 -29.35 -13.21
C PRO A 376 5.47 -29.07 -12.09
N PHE A 377 5.19 -28.12 -11.19
CA PHE A 377 6.04 -27.79 -10.04
C PHE A 377 5.68 -28.59 -8.78
N ILE A 378 4.69 -29.49 -8.84
CA ILE A 378 4.37 -30.38 -7.73
C ILE A 378 5.37 -31.53 -7.70
N ASN A 379 6.14 -31.64 -6.62
CA ASN A 379 7.14 -32.70 -6.47
C ASN A 379 6.50 -34.04 -6.08
N SER A 380 7.33 -35.08 -5.91
CA SER A 380 6.89 -36.42 -5.53
C SER A 380 6.20 -36.50 -4.15
N ASN A 381 6.39 -35.50 -3.29
CA ASN A 381 5.70 -35.40 -2.01
C ASN A 381 4.34 -34.73 -2.12
N GLY A 382 3.97 -34.22 -3.31
CA GLY A 382 2.66 -33.64 -3.57
C GLY A 382 2.49 -32.21 -3.04
N ILE A 383 3.59 -31.44 -2.99
CA ILE A 383 3.64 -30.01 -2.64
C ILE A 383 4.42 -29.24 -3.72
N LEU A 384 4.21 -27.93 -3.83
CA LEU A 384 4.95 -27.09 -4.77
C LEU A 384 6.44 -27.05 -4.41
N ASP A 385 7.26 -27.12 -5.45
CA ASP A 385 8.71 -27.12 -5.39
C ASP A 385 9.25 -26.16 -6.45
N LYS A 386 9.63 -24.95 -6.02
CA LYS A 386 10.08 -23.89 -6.94
C LYS A 386 11.47 -24.22 -7.46
N SER A 387 11.61 -24.27 -8.79
CA SER A 387 12.90 -24.38 -9.47
C SER A 387 13.68 -23.05 -9.47
N ASN A 388 15.01 -23.13 -9.67
CA ASN A 388 15.85 -21.94 -9.86
C ASN A 388 15.41 -21.11 -11.08
N GLY A 389 15.66 -19.80 -11.04
CA GLY A 389 15.47 -18.88 -12.18
C GLY A 389 14.24 -17.97 -12.09
N TYR A 390 13.34 -18.19 -11.13
CA TYR A 390 12.26 -17.26 -10.82
C TYR A 390 12.55 -16.46 -9.56
N GLY A 391 12.18 -15.18 -9.56
CA GLY A 391 12.14 -14.33 -8.38
C GLY A 391 10.82 -14.47 -7.60
N ASP A 392 10.66 -13.61 -6.61
CA ASP A 392 9.39 -13.29 -5.93
C ASP A 392 9.34 -11.80 -5.63
N TYR A 393 8.31 -11.34 -4.91
CA TYR A 393 8.11 -9.92 -4.56
C TYR A 393 9.35 -9.24 -3.94
N ALA A 394 10.28 -9.98 -3.32
CA ALA A 394 11.48 -9.46 -2.69
C ALA A 394 12.79 -10.01 -3.31
N PHE A 395 12.70 -10.73 -4.44
CA PHE A 395 13.80 -11.42 -5.10
C PHE A 395 14.65 -12.28 -4.15
N LEU A 396 13.97 -12.96 -3.21
CA LEU A 396 14.62 -13.79 -2.23
C LEU A 396 15.28 -15.01 -2.90
N PRO A 397 16.44 -15.50 -2.41
CA PRO A 397 17.17 -16.61 -3.03
C PRO A 397 16.53 -17.98 -2.69
N ARG A 398 15.22 -18.06 -2.84
CA ARG A 398 14.37 -19.20 -2.54
C ARG A 398 14.38 -20.23 -3.65
N SER A 399 14.56 -21.49 -3.25
CA SER A 399 14.40 -22.67 -4.10
C SER A 399 13.84 -23.82 -3.26
N GLY A 400 13.18 -24.78 -3.89
CA GLY A 400 12.63 -25.92 -3.18
C GLY A 400 11.16 -25.73 -2.71
N PRO A 401 10.71 -26.57 -1.77
CA PRO A 401 9.36 -26.54 -1.23
C PRO A 401 9.21 -25.44 -0.16
N ILE A 402 9.09 -24.21 -0.62
CA ILE A 402 8.95 -23.02 0.23
C ILE A 402 7.55 -22.91 0.82
N THR A 403 7.46 -22.54 2.10
CA THR A 403 6.20 -22.37 2.84
C THR A 403 5.32 -21.29 2.21
N TYR A 404 5.90 -20.12 1.89
CA TYR A 404 5.20 -19.01 1.23
C TYR A 404 4.46 -19.44 -0.04
N TYR A 405 5.14 -20.06 -1.02
CA TYR A 405 4.51 -20.43 -2.29
C TYR A 405 3.42 -21.50 -2.12
N ASN A 406 3.61 -22.45 -1.21
CA ASN A 406 2.60 -23.47 -0.94
C ASN A 406 1.37 -22.89 -0.24
N ALA A 407 1.55 -22.03 0.76
CA ALA A 407 0.46 -21.36 1.45
C ALA A 407 -0.32 -20.44 0.49
N LEU A 408 0.38 -19.65 -0.33
CA LEU A 408 -0.25 -18.80 -1.35
C LEU A 408 -0.99 -19.62 -2.42
N TYR A 409 -0.48 -20.81 -2.79
CA TYR A 409 -1.19 -21.68 -3.73
C TYR A 409 -2.47 -22.27 -3.14
N ILE A 410 -2.44 -22.67 -1.86
CA ILE A 410 -3.65 -23.08 -1.13
C ILE A 410 -4.65 -21.93 -1.12
N HIS A 411 -4.20 -20.70 -0.83
CA HIS A 411 -5.06 -19.52 -0.84
C HIS A 411 -5.75 -19.31 -2.20
N ALA A 412 -4.97 -19.29 -3.28
CA ALA A 412 -5.49 -19.09 -4.64
C ALA A 412 -6.48 -20.20 -5.04
N LEU A 413 -6.20 -21.46 -4.70
CA LEU A 413 -7.12 -22.58 -4.96
C LEU A 413 -8.43 -22.45 -4.18
N GLN A 414 -8.37 -22.05 -2.90
CA GLN A 414 -9.56 -21.86 -2.05
C GLN A 414 -10.43 -20.71 -2.57
N TYR A 415 -9.83 -19.58 -2.91
CA TYR A 415 -10.55 -18.42 -3.47
C TYR A 415 -11.17 -18.74 -4.83
N ALA A 416 -10.40 -19.37 -5.72
CA ALA A 416 -10.92 -19.81 -7.02
C ALA A 416 -12.07 -20.82 -6.89
N ALA A 417 -11.99 -21.75 -5.93
CA ALA A 417 -13.05 -22.71 -5.67
C ALA A 417 -14.33 -22.02 -5.17
N GLN A 418 -14.21 -21.07 -4.23
CA GLN A 418 -15.35 -20.29 -3.75
C GLN A 418 -16.03 -19.55 -4.90
N LEU A 419 -15.26 -18.87 -5.76
CA LEU A 419 -15.83 -18.19 -6.92
C LEU A 419 -16.48 -19.18 -7.90
N ALA A 420 -15.86 -20.33 -8.13
CA ALA A 420 -16.39 -21.38 -8.99
C ALA A 420 -17.77 -21.88 -8.52
N GLU A 421 -17.98 -22.04 -7.21
CA GLU A 421 -19.30 -22.40 -6.65
C GLU A 421 -20.36 -21.36 -7.00
N HIS A 422 -20.05 -20.07 -6.85
CA HIS A 422 -21.00 -18.99 -7.14
C HIS A 422 -21.32 -18.83 -8.62
N LEU A 423 -20.38 -19.14 -9.51
CA LEU A 423 -20.55 -19.04 -10.95
C LEU A 423 -21.04 -20.35 -11.60
N GLY A 424 -21.28 -21.40 -10.81
CA GLY A 424 -21.80 -22.68 -11.31
C GLY A 424 -20.75 -23.59 -11.95
N HIS A 425 -19.46 -23.35 -11.71
CA HIS A 425 -18.33 -24.18 -12.15
C HIS A 425 -17.98 -25.27 -11.11
N GLN A 426 -18.97 -26.09 -10.72
CA GLN A 426 -18.82 -27.04 -9.61
C GLN A 426 -17.65 -28.03 -9.77
N GLU A 427 -17.38 -28.52 -10.99
CA GLU A 427 -16.25 -29.44 -11.24
C GLU A 427 -14.89 -28.79 -10.97
N ASP A 428 -14.77 -27.48 -11.21
CA ASP A 428 -13.56 -26.71 -10.91
C ASP A 428 -13.46 -26.45 -9.40
N ALA A 429 -14.58 -26.10 -8.75
CA ALA A 429 -14.67 -25.92 -7.31
C ALA A 429 -14.22 -27.18 -6.54
N ASP A 430 -14.80 -28.33 -6.87
CA ASP A 430 -14.48 -29.61 -6.22
C ASP A 430 -13.00 -29.97 -6.41
N ARG A 431 -12.48 -29.81 -7.63
CA ARG A 431 -11.08 -30.14 -7.98
C ARG A 431 -10.07 -29.25 -7.27
N TRP A 432 -10.31 -27.94 -7.19
CA TRP A 432 -9.42 -27.01 -6.51
C TRP A 432 -9.50 -27.15 -4.98
N THR A 433 -10.70 -27.40 -4.43
CA THR A 433 -10.89 -27.70 -3.01
C THR A 433 -10.17 -28.96 -2.57
N GLU A 434 -10.28 -30.05 -3.36
CA GLU A 434 -9.57 -31.30 -3.09
C GLU A 434 -8.05 -31.08 -3.13
N ARG A 435 -7.56 -30.35 -4.14
CA ARG A 435 -6.13 -30.05 -4.29
C ARG A 435 -5.59 -29.26 -3.10
N ALA A 436 -6.25 -28.17 -2.72
CA ALA A 436 -5.87 -27.34 -1.59
C ALA A 436 -5.79 -28.17 -0.29
N SER A 437 -6.84 -28.95 -0.03
CA SER A 437 -6.97 -29.82 1.13
C SER A 437 -5.88 -30.90 1.19
N SER A 438 -5.36 -31.33 0.04
CA SER A 438 -4.29 -32.33 -0.03
C SER A 438 -2.89 -31.79 0.31
N ILE A 439 -2.65 -30.47 0.16
CA ILE A 439 -1.33 -29.84 0.33
C ILE A 439 -1.08 -29.46 1.78
N ALA A 440 -2.07 -28.87 2.46
CA ALA A 440 -1.95 -28.36 3.83
C ALA A 440 -1.29 -29.33 4.84
N PRO A 441 -1.76 -30.59 5.00
CA PRO A 441 -1.16 -31.52 5.96
C PRO A 441 0.28 -31.92 5.59
N LYS A 442 0.62 -31.93 4.30
CA LYS A 442 1.96 -32.27 3.82
C LYS A 442 2.95 -31.14 4.06
N LEU A 443 2.50 -29.89 3.88
CA LEU A 443 3.28 -28.71 4.19
C LEU A 443 3.56 -28.65 5.69
N LEU A 444 2.53 -28.81 6.53
CA LEU A 444 2.67 -28.86 7.99
C LEU A 444 3.65 -29.95 8.43
N ALA A 445 3.52 -31.17 7.89
CA ALA A 445 4.41 -32.28 8.25
C ALA A 445 5.87 -32.07 7.82
N ARG A 446 6.13 -31.31 6.75
CA ARG A 446 7.47 -31.13 6.20
C ARG A 446 8.18 -29.89 6.76
N ASN A 447 7.50 -28.75 6.82
CA ASN A 447 8.12 -27.44 6.98
C ASN A 447 7.93 -26.83 8.38
N PHE A 448 7.12 -27.45 9.25
CA PHE A 448 6.93 -26.94 10.61
C PHE A 448 8.13 -27.28 11.49
N ASP A 449 8.75 -26.26 12.08
CA ASP A 449 9.75 -26.43 13.14
C ASP A 449 9.05 -26.51 14.49
N ASP A 450 8.90 -27.71 15.03
CA ASP A 450 8.34 -27.91 16.37
C ASP A 450 9.14 -27.20 17.47
N LYS A 451 10.45 -26.98 17.26
CA LYS A 451 11.33 -26.35 18.24
C LYS A 451 11.09 -24.84 18.32
N ALA A 452 11.05 -24.14 17.18
CA ALA A 452 10.68 -22.73 17.13
C ALA A 452 9.18 -22.51 17.38
N GLY A 453 8.34 -23.47 17.00
CA GLY A 453 6.88 -23.28 16.94
C GLY A 453 6.44 -22.48 15.72
N ALA A 454 7.24 -22.46 14.66
CA ALA A 454 7.01 -21.72 13.43
C ALA A 454 7.37 -22.56 12.20
N PHE A 455 6.93 -22.16 11.01
CA PHE A 455 7.37 -22.77 9.76
C PHE A 455 8.74 -22.26 9.35
N PHE A 456 9.65 -23.18 9.02
CA PHE A 456 10.81 -22.86 8.21
C PHE A 456 10.37 -22.21 6.90
N ASP A 457 11.22 -21.36 6.31
CA ASP A 457 11.01 -20.88 4.94
C ASP A 457 10.96 -22.06 3.96
N GLY A 458 11.76 -23.11 4.21
CA GLY A 458 11.58 -24.45 3.63
C GLY A 458 12.64 -24.89 2.61
N GLY A 459 13.44 -23.94 2.10
CA GLY A 459 14.51 -24.18 1.13
C GLY A 459 15.89 -24.36 1.77
N PRO A 460 16.92 -24.71 0.98
CA PRO A 460 18.29 -24.89 1.48
C PRO A 460 18.95 -23.55 1.82
N CYS A 461 19.94 -23.57 2.73
CA CYS A 461 20.77 -22.37 2.97
C CYS A 461 21.63 -22.05 1.73
N PRO A 462 22.17 -20.82 1.63
CA PRO A 462 23.12 -20.49 0.55
C PRO A 462 24.29 -21.49 0.51
N ASN A 463 24.53 -22.05 -0.68
CA ASN A 463 25.56 -23.07 -0.95
C ASN A 463 25.34 -24.45 -0.28
N ALA A 464 24.18 -24.70 0.34
CA ALA A 464 23.83 -26.03 0.82
C ALA A 464 23.26 -26.92 -0.31
N GLU A 465 23.20 -28.23 -0.06
CA GLU A 465 22.63 -29.19 -1.01
C GLU A 465 21.12 -28.97 -1.18
N ALA A 466 20.62 -29.12 -2.41
CA ALA A 466 19.20 -29.02 -2.70
C ALA A 466 18.39 -30.03 -1.88
N GLY A 467 17.19 -29.63 -1.44
CA GLY A 467 16.30 -30.46 -0.62
C GLY A 467 16.58 -30.39 0.89
N THR A 468 17.69 -29.79 1.32
CA THR A 468 17.90 -29.43 2.73
C THR A 468 17.00 -28.27 3.15
N VAL A 469 16.81 -28.09 4.47
CA VAL A 469 16.02 -26.99 5.05
C VAL A 469 16.97 -26.07 5.83
N CYS A 470 16.95 -24.79 5.50
CA CYS A 470 17.70 -23.77 6.22
C CYS A 470 16.98 -23.38 7.50
N ASP A 471 17.75 -23.13 8.56
CA ASP A 471 17.25 -22.70 9.88
C ASP A 471 16.87 -21.21 9.85
N VAL A 472 15.82 -20.90 9.08
CA VAL A 472 15.27 -19.55 8.89
C VAL A 472 13.75 -19.63 8.79
N HIS A 473 13.08 -18.61 9.32
CA HIS A 473 11.62 -18.50 9.36
C HIS A 473 11.23 -17.16 8.73
N ALA A 474 10.36 -17.19 7.73
CA ALA A 474 9.91 -16.00 7.00
C ALA A 474 8.47 -15.63 7.39
N GLN A 475 8.19 -14.33 7.48
CA GLN A 475 6.91 -13.81 7.95
C GLN A 475 5.77 -14.21 7.01
N ASP A 476 6.00 -14.05 5.70
CA ASP A 476 5.03 -14.31 4.64
C ASP A 476 4.40 -15.72 4.68
N GLY A 477 5.21 -16.77 4.65
CA GLY A 477 4.74 -18.16 4.67
C GLY A 477 4.07 -18.53 5.97
N ASN A 478 4.56 -18.02 7.10
CA ASN A 478 3.95 -18.25 8.41
C ASN A 478 2.57 -17.60 8.52
N SER A 479 2.45 -16.34 8.11
CA SER A 479 1.19 -15.59 8.17
C SER A 479 0.14 -16.14 7.22
N ILE A 480 0.50 -16.43 5.96
CA ILE A 480 -0.44 -16.96 4.97
C ILE A 480 -0.86 -18.40 5.31
N ALA A 481 0.01 -19.21 5.93
CA ALA A 481 -0.38 -20.54 6.42
C ALA A 481 -1.52 -20.47 7.46
N ILE A 482 -1.51 -19.47 8.35
CA ILE A 482 -2.60 -19.22 9.30
C ILE A 482 -3.87 -18.82 8.54
N LEU A 483 -3.76 -17.85 7.62
CA LEU A 483 -4.90 -17.33 6.85
C LEU A 483 -5.54 -18.36 5.92
N THR A 484 -4.84 -19.43 5.57
CA THR A 484 -5.36 -20.49 4.69
C THR A 484 -5.84 -21.74 5.45
N GLY A 485 -5.74 -21.73 6.78
CA GLY A 485 -6.16 -22.84 7.63
C GLY A 485 -5.23 -24.05 7.57
N VAL A 486 -3.96 -23.87 7.17
CA VAL A 486 -2.93 -24.92 7.30
C VAL A 486 -2.69 -25.27 8.77
N THR A 487 -2.90 -24.29 9.65
CA THR A 487 -2.74 -24.40 11.10
C THR A 487 -4.10 -24.30 11.81
N ASN A 488 -4.18 -24.89 13.00
CA ASN A 488 -5.27 -24.63 13.94
C ASN A 488 -4.90 -23.45 14.87
N ASP A 489 -5.84 -22.99 15.69
CA ASP A 489 -5.64 -21.84 16.58
C ASP A 489 -4.45 -22.01 17.53
N THR A 490 -4.21 -23.22 18.04
CA THR A 490 -3.07 -23.49 18.93
C THR A 490 -1.73 -23.32 18.23
N ILE A 491 -1.59 -23.85 17.01
CA ILE A 491 -0.35 -23.69 16.24
C ILE A 491 -0.21 -22.23 15.77
N SER A 492 -1.31 -21.60 15.37
CA SER A 492 -1.32 -20.20 14.93
C SER A 492 -0.85 -19.26 16.04
N ALA A 493 -1.32 -19.47 17.28
CA ALA A 493 -0.85 -18.72 18.44
C ALA A 493 0.65 -18.90 18.68
N ARG A 494 1.18 -20.14 18.61
CA ARG A 494 2.62 -20.41 18.73
C ARG A 494 3.46 -19.67 17.68
N ILE A 495 2.99 -19.65 16.43
CA ILE A 495 3.65 -18.91 15.34
C ILE A 495 3.69 -17.42 15.67
N LEU A 496 2.55 -16.84 16.05
CA LEU A 496 2.43 -15.40 16.30
C LEU A 496 3.19 -14.94 17.55
N ASP A 497 3.27 -15.79 18.58
CA ASP A 497 4.10 -15.59 19.78
C ASP A 497 5.58 -15.60 19.40
N TYR A 498 6.02 -16.60 18.62
CA TYR A 498 7.40 -16.67 18.11
C TYR A 498 7.78 -15.39 17.33
N TRP A 499 6.91 -14.90 16.44
CA TRP A 499 7.15 -13.67 15.69
C TRP A 499 7.24 -12.44 16.60
N ALA A 500 6.29 -12.29 17.53
CA ALA A 500 6.29 -11.19 18.48
C ALA A 500 7.56 -11.15 19.36
N GLU A 501 8.10 -12.32 19.71
CA GLU A 501 9.30 -12.42 20.55
C GLU A 501 10.61 -12.26 19.76
N THR A 502 10.67 -12.80 18.54
CA THR A 502 11.95 -12.99 17.83
C THR A 502 12.27 -11.84 16.87
N THR A 503 11.25 -11.15 16.35
CA THR A 503 11.42 -10.30 15.15
C THR A 503 10.99 -8.86 15.34
N ALA A 504 10.46 -8.53 16.51
CA ALA A 504 9.98 -7.20 16.83
C ALA A 504 11.12 -6.17 16.71
N GLN A 505 10.91 -5.18 15.84
CA GLN A 505 11.70 -3.97 15.76
C GLN A 505 10.85 -2.78 16.24
N PRO A 506 11.45 -1.65 16.65
CA PRO A 506 10.70 -0.44 16.98
C PRO A 506 9.76 0.07 15.88
N TYR A 507 9.94 -0.40 14.65
CA TYR A 507 9.27 0.04 13.41
C TYR A 507 8.49 -1.09 12.70
N GLY A 508 8.14 -2.16 13.43
CA GLY A 508 7.40 -3.31 12.89
C GLY A 508 8.17 -4.64 13.04
N ASN A 509 7.54 -5.75 12.69
CA ASN A 509 8.17 -7.08 12.72
C ASN A 509 9.02 -7.28 11.46
N ALA A 510 10.26 -7.72 11.64
CA ALA A 510 11.15 -8.00 10.51
C ALA A 510 10.59 -9.13 9.63
N PHE A 511 10.92 -9.16 8.33
CA PHE A 511 10.34 -10.15 7.42
C PHE A 511 11.00 -11.54 7.51
N TYR A 512 12.14 -11.66 8.22
CA TYR A 512 12.77 -12.91 8.65
C TYR A 512 13.17 -12.84 10.14
N ASP A 513 13.26 -14.00 10.77
CA ASP A 513 13.82 -14.17 12.12
C ASP A 513 15.33 -13.92 12.20
N ASN A 514 16.07 -14.26 11.13
CA ASN A 514 17.52 -14.13 11.07
C ASN A 514 18.00 -13.85 9.63
N SER A 515 19.31 -13.67 9.43
CA SER A 515 19.90 -13.30 8.11
C SER A 515 20.73 -14.42 7.46
N ILE A 516 20.56 -15.69 7.87
CA ILE A 516 21.35 -16.81 7.33
C ILE A 516 21.09 -17.00 5.82
N LEU A 517 19.86 -16.76 5.37
CA LEU A 517 19.49 -16.89 3.95
C LEU A 517 20.17 -15.84 3.06
N SER A 518 20.55 -14.70 3.60
CA SER A 518 21.29 -13.65 2.90
C SER A 518 22.27 -12.95 3.86
N PRO A 519 23.48 -13.51 4.04
CA PRO A 519 24.50 -12.88 4.85
C PRO A 519 24.84 -11.49 4.31
N GLY A 520 24.60 -10.45 5.12
CA GLY A 520 24.77 -9.04 4.72
C GLY A 520 23.50 -8.37 4.19
N GLY A 521 22.45 -9.13 3.84
CA GLY A 521 21.15 -8.59 3.43
C GLY A 521 20.31 -8.01 4.58
N ARG A 522 20.71 -8.29 5.84
CA ARG A 522 20.08 -7.82 7.10
C ARG A 522 18.57 -8.04 7.13
N PHE A 523 18.11 -9.21 6.70
CA PHE A 523 16.68 -9.54 6.61
C PHE A 523 15.97 -9.47 7.96
N ALA A 524 16.68 -9.79 9.05
CA ALA A 524 16.15 -9.74 10.42
C ALA A 524 15.94 -8.33 10.99
N GLU A 525 16.25 -7.30 10.22
CA GLU A 525 16.14 -5.89 10.60
C GLU A 525 15.35 -5.08 9.57
N ARG A 526 14.72 -5.76 8.61
CA ARG A 526 13.97 -5.13 7.53
C ARG A 526 12.51 -5.51 7.67
N VAL A 527 11.62 -4.55 7.48
CA VAL A 527 10.17 -4.72 7.55
C VAL A 527 9.60 -4.44 6.17
N TYR A 528 8.66 -5.27 5.71
CA TYR A 528 7.95 -5.05 4.45
C TYR A 528 6.45 -5.02 4.75
N ALA A 529 5.84 -3.85 4.64
CA ALA A 529 4.45 -3.67 5.06
C ALA A 529 3.45 -4.51 4.25
N LEU A 530 3.77 -4.88 3.00
CA LEU A 530 3.03 -5.88 2.22
C LEU A 530 2.78 -7.17 3.02
N ILE A 531 3.83 -7.73 3.63
CA ILE A 531 3.71 -9.02 4.34
C ILE A 531 3.32 -8.84 5.81
N SER A 532 3.52 -7.65 6.38
CA SER A 532 2.97 -7.27 7.69
C SER A 532 1.44 -7.22 7.66
N PHE A 533 0.81 -6.86 6.52
CA PHE A 533 -0.64 -6.95 6.37
C PHE A 533 -1.16 -8.37 6.64
N PHE A 534 -0.58 -9.38 6.00
CA PHE A 534 -1.01 -10.77 6.19
C PHE A 534 -0.74 -11.27 7.62
N GLU A 535 0.34 -10.80 8.25
CA GLU A 535 0.64 -11.11 9.64
C GLU A 535 -0.39 -10.52 10.60
N LEU A 536 -0.73 -9.24 10.44
CA LEU A 536 -1.74 -8.55 11.24
C LEU A 536 -3.12 -9.17 11.03
N ALA A 537 -3.46 -9.54 9.80
CA ALA A 537 -4.68 -10.27 9.48
C ALA A 537 -4.70 -11.65 10.17
N ALA A 538 -3.56 -12.35 10.23
CA ALA A 538 -3.45 -13.61 10.95
C ALA A 538 -3.62 -13.43 12.46
N ARG A 539 -3.11 -12.33 13.04
CA ARG A 539 -3.34 -11.97 14.45
C ARG A 539 -4.81 -11.70 14.73
N PHE A 540 -5.49 -10.93 13.89
CA PHE A 540 -6.93 -10.68 14.07
C PHE A 540 -7.80 -11.93 13.89
N ARG A 541 -7.34 -12.90 13.09
CA ARG A 541 -8.02 -14.19 12.93
C ARG A 541 -7.76 -15.16 14.09
N THR A 542 -6.65 -15.00 14.82
CA THR A 542 -6.24 -15.92 15.88
C THR A 542 -6.74 -15.43 17.24
N PRO A 543 -7.64 -16.16 17.92
CA PRO A 543 -8.16 -15.73 19.22
C PRO A 543 -7.06 -15.47 20.24
N GLY A 544 -7.08 -14.29 20.87
CA GLY A 544 -6.11 -13.91 21.90
C GLY A 544 -4.86 -13.18 21.38
N SER A 545 -4.72 -13.02 20.05
CA SER A 545 -3.61 -12.28 19.44
C SER A 545 -3.95 -10.82 19.08
N GLU A 546 -5.13 -10.32 19.48
CA GLU A 546 -5.62 -9.00 19.06
C GLU A 546 -4.80 -7.86 19.68
N THR A 547 -4.39 -7.98 20.94
CA THR A 547 -3.56 -6.97 21.62
C THR A 547 -2.20 -6.80 20.91
N SER A 548 -1.58 -7.90 20.48
CA SER A 548 -0.32 -7.83 19.75
C SER A 548 -0.50 -7.34 18.30
N ALA A 549 -1.70 -7.48 17.71
CA ALA A 549 -2.02 -6.87 16.43
C ALA A 549 -2.00 -5.34 16.52
N TYR A 550 -2.67 -4.75 17.51
CA TYR A 550 -2.66 -3.29 17.69
C TYR A 550 -1.29 -2.75 18.09
N GLU A 551 -0.50 -3.54 18.84
CA GLU A 551 0.89 -3.19 19.16
C GLU A 551 1.77 -3.10 17.91
N GLU A 552 1.72 -4.13 17.03
CA GLU A 552 2.43 -4.13 15.75
C GLU A 552 1.95 -3.01 14.82
N ILE A 553 0.64 -2.77 14.72
CA ILE A 553 0.07 -1.64 13.96
C ILE A 553 0.69 -0.32 14.41
N ARG A 554 0.76 -0.07 15.73
CA ARG A 554 1.33 1.17 16.27
C ARG A 554 2.82 1.30 16.03
N ARG A 555 3.58 0.21 16.06
CA ARG A 555 5.01 0.25 15.70
C ARG A 555 5.21 0.52 14.22
N LEU A 556 4.50 -0.19 13.35
CA LEU A 556 4.68 -0.07 11.89
C LEU A 556 4.15 1.26 11.34
N TYR A 557 2.85 1.51 11.48
CA TYR A 557 2.21 2.70 10.90
C TYR A 557 2.54 3.96 11.70
N GLY A 558 2.69 3.86 13.02
CA GLY A 558 3.15 4.97 13.85
C GLY A 558 4.58 5.39 13.52
N TRP A 559 5.46 4.47 13.13
CA TRP A 559 6.79 4.83 12.65
C TRP A 559 6.71 5.67 11.37
N MET A 560 6.01 5.18 10.35
CA MET A 560 5.85 5.87 9.06
C MET A 560 5.16 7.24 9.22
N ALA A 561 4.20 7.35 10.14
CA ALA A 561 3.47 8.60 10.39
C ALA A 561 4.27 9.65 11.19
N THR A 562 5.35 9.26 11.87
CA THR A 562 6.16 10.16 12.72
C THR A 562 7.55 10.43 12.16
N HIS A 563 7.88 9.85 11.01
CA HIS A 563 9.14 10.06 10.31
C HIS A 563 8.86 10.58 8.91
N ASP A 564 9.75 11.44 8.41
CA ASP A 564 9.64 12.02 7.08
C ASP A 564 9.44 10.93 6.00
N PRO A 565 8.36 10.99 5.19
CA PRO A 565 7.50 12.15 4.92
C PRO A 565 6.21 12.30 5.74
N GLU A 566 5.92 11.46 6.75
CA GLU A 566 4.79 11.60 7.70
C GLU A 566 3.36 11.52 7.13
N VAL A 567 3.21 11.25 5.82
CA VAL A 567 1.94 11.47 5.09
C VAL A 567 1.46 10.29 4.27
N THR A 568 2.36 9.37 3.89
CA THR A 568 2.11 8.21 3.05
C THR A 568 2.80 6.97 3.62
N GLN A 569 2.43 5.79 3.13
CA GLN A 569 2.93 4.51 3.63
C GLN A 569 4.03 3.95 2.73
N TRP A 570 5.10 3.46 3.35
CA TRP A 570 6.39 3.23 2.70
C TRP A 570 6.49 1.82 2.17
N GLU A 571 7.22 1.64 1.08
CA GLU A 571 7.48 0.35 0.46
C GLU A 571 8.03 -0.68 1.46
N GLY A 572 8.93 -0.23 2.33
CA GLY A 572 9.49 -1.04 3.41
C GLY A 572 10.31 -0.17 4.35
N ILE A 573 10.85 -0.80 5.39
CA ILE A 573 11.69 -0.14 6.39
C ILE A 573 12.97 -0.96 6.55
N GLY A 574 14.09 -0.25 6.51
CA GLY A 574 15.44 -0.78 6.61
C GLY A 574 15.97 -0.84 8.04
N PRO A 575 17.17 -1.39 8.23
CA PRO A 575 17.74 -1.55 9.55
C PRO A 575 17.94 -0.21 10.26
N GLY A 576 17.42 -0.10 11.48
CA GLY A 576 17.43 1.14 12.25
C GLY A 576 16.31 2.11 11.90
N GLY A 577 15.32 1.68 11.10
CA GLY A 577 14.13 2.47 10.80
C GLY A 577 14.28 3.47 9.65
N VAL A 578 15.36 3.35 8.86
CA VAL A 578 15.66 4.19 7.69
C VAL A 578 15.31 3.47 6.39
N SER A 579 15.49 4.11 5.23
CA SER A 579 15.21 3.47 3.94
C SER A 579 16.01 2.20 3.69
N TYR A 580 15.33 1.12 3.33
CA TYR A 580 15.96 -0.17 3.11
C TYR A 580 16.81 -0.24 1.81
N GLN A 581 16.53 0.65 0.86
CA GLN A 581 17.25 0.82 -0.40
C GLN A 581 17.74 2.27 -0.61
N GLY A 582 17.93 3.01 0.49
CA GLY A 582 18.29 4.43 0.42
C GLY A 582 17.23 5.27 -0.31
N PRO A 583 17.62 6.40 -0.95
CA PRO A 583 16.68 7.32 -1.60
C PRO A 583 15.84 6.71 -2.73
N PHE A 584 16.28 5.57 -3.30
CA PHE A 584 15.53 4.86 -4.34
C PHE A 584 14.21 4.27 -3.84
N MET A 585 14.09 3.93 -2.55
CA MET A 585 12.87 3.36 -1.97
C MET A 585 11.65 4.29 -2.17
N SER A 586 10.47 3.73 -2.43
CA SER A 586 9.23 4.51 -2.47
C SER A 586 8.69 4.77 -1.06
N TYR A 587 8.31 6.02 -0.77
CA TYR A 587 7.64 6.39 0.48
C TYR A 587 6.11 6.53 0.32
N ALA A 588 5.60 6.28 -0.87
CA ALA A 588 4.17 6.17 -1.19
C ALA A 588 3.93 4.89 -2.03
N HIS A 589 3.76 3.76 -1.35
CA HIS A 589 3.68 2.44 -1.99
C HIS A 589 2.37 1.72 -1.61
N GLY A 590 1.53 1.43 -2.61
CA GLY A 590 0.15 0.99 -2.41
C GLY A 590 0.04 -0.37 -1.71
N TRP A 591 1.05 -1.22 -1.87
CA TRP A 591 1.13 -2.54 -1.24
C TRP A 591 1.23 -2.49 0.30
N SER A 592 1.49 -1.31 0.87
CA SER A 592 1.69 -1.10 2.30
C SER A 592 0.42 -0.67 3.01
N THR A 593 -0.67 -0.50 2.25
CA THR A 593 -1.94 0.10 2.70
C THR A 593 -2.84 -0.85 3.49
N GLY A 594 -2.25 -1.89 4.07
CA GLY A 594 -2.94 -2.96 4.78
C GLY A 594 -3.79 -2.50 5.96
N ILE A 595 -3.49 -1.35 6.56
CA ILE A 595 -4.32 -0.77 7.63
C ILE A 595 -5.78 -0.57 7.20
N VAL A 596 -6.02 -0.27 5.92
CA VAL A 596 -7.37 -0.06 5.39
C VAL A 596 -8.19 -1.35 5.44
N PRO A 597 -7.80 -2.45 4.76
CA PRO A 597 -8.51 -3.71 4.88
C PRO A 597 -8.46 -4.33 6.29
N LEU A 598 -7.41 -4.09 7.09
CA LEU A 598 -7.41 -4.56 8.49
C LEU A 598 -8.55 -3.93 9.30
N MET A 599 -8.74 -2.62 9.19
CA MET A 599 -9.78 -1.94 9.94
C MET A 599 -11.18 -2.23 9.38
N SER A 600 -11.34 -2.26 8.05
CA SER A 600 -12.65 -2.50 7.43
C SER A 600 -13.07 -3.98 7.47
N ASN A 601 -12.18 -4.92 7.12
CA ASN A 601 -12.53 -6.33 7.00
C ASN A 601 -12.45 -7.10 8.32
N TYR A 602 -11.65 -6.64 9.29
CA TYR A 602 -11.49 -7.34 10.58
C TYR A 602 -12.08 -6.55 11.74
N VAL A 603 -11.73 -5.27 11.91
CA VAL A 603 -12.20 -4.48 13.06
C VAL A 603 -13.69 -4.14 12.93
N LEU A 604 -14.17 -3.67 11.78
CA LEU A 604 -15.61 -3.65 11.47
C LEU A 604 -16.13 -5.05 11.15
N GLY A 605 -15.28 -5.90 10.59
CA GLY A 605 -15.56 -7.31 10.35
C GLY A 605 -16.32 -7.61 9.06
N VAL A 606 -16.37 -6.69 8.10
CA VAL A 606 -17.21 -6.80 6.91
C VAL A 606 -16.43 -7.43 5.76
N THR A 607 -16.88 -8.58 5.24
CA THR A 607 -16.30 -9.19 4.04
C THR A 607 -17.37 -9.76 3.10
N PRO A 608 -17.14 -9.73 1.77
CA PRO A 608 -18.02 -10.41 0.83
C PRO A 608 -17.79 -11.92 0.92
N THR A 609 -18.87 -12.70 0.81
CA THR A 609 -18.79 -14.16 0.66
C THR A 609 -19.29 -14.64 -0.69
N ALA A 610 -19.91 -13.76 -1.48
CA ALA A 610 -20.34 -13.99 -2.85
C ALA A 610 -20.14 -12.70 -3.67
N PRO A 611 -20.19 -12.76 -5.02
CA PRO A 611 -19.97 -11.59 -5.88
C PRO A 611 -20.80 -10.37 -5.49
N GLY A 612 -20.14 -9.21 -5.41
CA GLY A 612 -20.77 -7.90 -5.18
C GLY A 612 -21.51 -7.77 -3.86
N PHE A 613 -21.07 -8.48 -2.82
CA PHE A 613 -21.77 -8.58 -1.52
C PHE A 613 -23.22 -9.10 -1.61
N SER A 614 -23.58 -9.84 -2.68
CA SER A 614 -24.87 -10.55 -2.73
C SER A 614 -25.07 -11.50 -1.55
N ALA A 615 -23.95 -12.04 -1.04
CA ALA A 615 -23.85 -12.59 0.31
C ALA A 615 -22.62 -12.03 1.04
N TRP A 616 -22.74 -11.87 2.35
CA TRP A 616 -21.74 -11.17 3.17
C TRP A 616 -21.57 -11.75 4.57
N ARG A 617 -20.49 -11.34 5.23
CA ARG A 617 -20.16 -11.67 6.61
C ARG A 617 -19.86 -10.40 7.41
N ILE A 618 -20.36 -10.34 8.65
CA ILE A 618 -20.04 -9.30 9.65
C ILE A 618 -19.52 -9.98 10.91
N CYS A 619 -18.20 -10.02 11.09
CA CYS A 619 -17.55 -10.67 12.23
C CYS A 619 -16.48 -9.75 12.83
N PRO A 620 -16.90 -8.73 13.60
CA PRO A 620 -16.00 -7.70 14.11
C PRO A 620 -15.03 -8.28 15.15
N VAL A 621 -13.77 -7.89 15.05
CA VAL A 621 -12.77 -8.15 16.09
C VAL A 621 -12.82 -7.00 17.10
N VAL A 622 -13.41 -7.27 18.26
CA VAL A 622 -13.66 -6.26 19.30
C VAL A 622 -12.70 -6.35 20.47
N ARG A 623 -11.90 -7.42 20.58
CA ARG A 623 -10.84 -7.52 21.59
C ARG A 623 -9.73 -6.50 21.35
N GLY A 624 -8.92 -6.25 22.38
CA GLY A 624 -7.93 -5.18 22.40
C GLY A 624 -8.43 -3.92 23.10
N ASP A 625 -7.77 -2.79 22.83
CA ASP A 625 -7.94 -1.53 23.57
C ASP A 625 -8.92 -0.54 22.93
N LEU A 626 -9.40 -0.81 21.72
CA LEU A 626 -10.46 0.00 21.10
C LEU A 626 -11.78 -0.11 21.89
N LEU A 627 -12.43 1.03 22.12
CA LEU A 627 -13.69 1.14 22.85
C LEU A 627 -14.92 1.10 21.93
N TRP A 628 -14.76 1.62 20.71
CA TRP A 628 -15.77 1.62 19.66
C TRP A 628 -15.10 1.69 18.29
N ALA A 629 -15.79 1.18 17.27
CA ALA A 629 -15.49 1.47 15.87
C ALA A 629 -16.80 1.58 15.07
N LYS A 630 -16.78 2.38 14.01
CA LYS A 630 -17.89 2.55 13.07
C LYS A 630 -17.34 2.86 11.69
N GLY A 631 -18.13 2.52 10.68
CA GLY A 631 -17.77 2.82 9.31
C GLY A 631 -18.76 2.26 8.31
N VAL A 632 -18.41 2.47 7.04
CA VAL A 632 -19.17 2.05 5.87
C VAL A 632 -18.23 1.29 4.94
N VAL A 633 -18.66 0.12 4.50
CA VAL A 633 -18.00 -0.68 3.47
C VAL A 633 -18.87 -0.64 2.21
N PRO A 634 -18.35 -0.11 1.09
CA PRO A 634 -19.07 -0.02 -0.15
C PRO A 634 -19.50 -1.38 -0.67
N THR A 635 -20.63 -1.42 -1.38
CA THR A 635 -20.99 -2.58 -2.19
C THR A 635 -21.42 -2.16 -3.58
N SER A 636 -21.35 -3.07 -4.54
CA SER A 636 -21.75 -2.82 -5.92
C SER A 636 -23.27 -2.75 -6.13
N GLY A 637 -24.08 -2.99 -5.09
CA GLY A 637 -25.55 -3.05 -5.16
C GLY A 637 -26.26 -1.77 -4.73
N ASP A 638 -27.58 -1.87 -4.49
CA ASP A 638 -28.40 -0.76 -3.99
C ASP A 638 -28.18 -0.53 -2.48
N GLY A 639 -26.99 -0.02 -2.13
CA GLY A 639 -26.62 0.43 -0.78
C GLY A 639 -25.33 -0.18 -0.24
N ASP A 640 -24.85 0.36 0.88
CA ASP A 640 -23.59 -0.06 1.51
C ASP A 640 -23.83 -0.89 2.79
N ILE A 641 -22.80 -1.60 3.23
CA ILE A 641 -22.81 -2.25 4.54
C ILE A 641 -22.25 -1.28 5.58
N LYS A 642 -23.05 -0.95 6.59
CA LYS A 642 -22.67 -0.04 7.67
C LYS A 642 -22.57 -0.80 8.97
N VAL A 643 -21.50 -0.58 9.72
CA VAL A 643 -21.29 -1.24 11.02
C VAL A 643 -20.90 -0.20 12.05
N SER A 644 -21.39 -0.37 13.28
CA SER A 644 -20.94 0.36 14.46
C SER A 644 -20.99 -0.58 15.65
N TRP A 645 -19.91 -0.68 16.40
CA TRP A 645 -19.90 -1.38 17.67
C TRP A 645 -19.31 -0.52 18.78
N VAL A 646 -19.84 -0.70 19.98
CA VAL A 646 -19.46 0.03 21.19
C VAL A 646 -19.42 -0.95 22.37
N LYS A 647 -18.33 -0.95 23.12
CA LYS A 647 -18.23 -1.66 24.41
C LYS A 647 -18.98 -0.91 25.49
N ASP A 648 -19.61 -1.65 26.40
CA ASP A 648 -20.19 -1.05 27.61
C ASP A 648 -19.09 -0.46 28.52
N GLU A 649 -19.46 0.41 29.47
CA GLU A 649 -18.50 1.13 30.33
C GLU A 649 -17.55 0.22 31.12
N ASP A 650 -17.98 -1.00 31.46
CA ASP A 650 -17.17 -1.99 32.16
C ASP A 650 -16.38 -2.93 31.23
N GLY A 651 -16.54 -2.75 29.91
CA GLY A 651 -15.89 -3.53 28.85
C GLY A 651 -16.40 -4.95 28.69
N LYS A 652 -17.45 -5.36 29.41
CA LYS A 652 -17.94 -6.76 29.41
C LYS A 652 -19.11 -6.99 28.47
N GLY A 653 -19.91 -5.97 28.25
CA GLY A 653 -20.98 -5.97 27.25
C GLY A 653 -20.54 -5.33 25.93
N LEU A 654 -21.28 -5.66 24.87
CA LEU A 654 -21.06 -5.12 23.54
C LEU A 654 -22.40 -4.84 22.88
N ARG A 655 -22.49 -3.71 22.19
CA ARG A 655 -23.58 -3.40 21.27
C ARG A 655 -23.02 -3.25 19.87
N VAL A 656 -23.54 -4.03 18.92
CA VAL A 656 -23.24 -3.93 17.49
C VAL A 656 -24.52 -3.52 16.75
N GLN A 657 -24.46 -2.46 15.97
CA GLN A 657 -25.50 -2.01 15.05
C GLN A 657 -24.96 -2.18 13.64
N PHE A 658 -25.78 -2.73 12.76
CA PHE A 658 -25.41 -2.85 11.36
C PHE A 658 -26.60 -2.68 10.42
N GLU A 659 -26.30 -2.20 9.22
CA GLU A 659 -27.23 -2.05 8.10
C GLU A 659 -26.59 -2.72 6.88
N ALA A 660 -27.35 -3.56 6.18
CA ALA A 660 -26.92 -4.18 4.92
C ALA A 660 -28.04 -4.05 3.87
N PRO A 661 -27.72 -4.07 2.56
CA PRO A 661 -28.71 -3.85 1.50
C PRO A 661 -29.85 -4.87 1.52
N GLU A 662 -31.10 -4.41 1.39
CA GLU A 662 -32.26 -5.31 1.33
C GLU A 662 -32.13 -6.33 0.17
N GLY A 663 -32.64 -7.55 0.37
CA GLY A 663 -32.56 -8.62 -0.63
C GLY A 663 -31.25 -9.41 -0.63
N THR A 664 -30.22 -8.95 0.09
CA THR A 664 -29.00 -9.72 0.35
C THR A 664 -29.18 -10.66 1.55
N GLU A 665 -28.23 -11.57 1.75
CA GLU A 665 -28.17 -12.43 2.92
C GLU A 665 -26.76 -12.53 3.50
N GLY A 666 -26.66 -12.79 4.78
CA GLY A 666 -25.35 -12.88 5.40
C GLY A 666 -25.32 -13.59 6.73
N VAL A 667 -24.13 -13.60 7.29
CA VAL A 667 -23.88 -14.14 8.63
C VAL A 667 -23.24 -13.07 9.51
N VAL A 668 -23.69 -13.00 10.76
CA VAL A 668 -23.06 -12.18 11.79
C VAL A 668 -22.44 -13.09 12.85
N CYS A 669 -21.15 -12.94 13.15
CA CYS A 669 -20.52 -13.70 14.22
C CYS A 669 -20.81 -13.03 15.56
N VAL A 670 -20.89 -13.85 16.61
CA VAL A 670 -20.84 -13.38 17.99
C VAL A 670 -19.37 -13.13 18.33
N PRO A 671 -18.92 -11.86 18.45
CA PRO A 671 -17.52 -11.57 18.70
C PRO A 671 -17.09 -11.99 20.11
N ASP A 672 -15.83 -12.42 20.24
CA ASP A 672 -15.21 -12.66 21.54
C ASP A 672 -14.96 -11.32 22.24
N THR A 673 -15.54 -11.12 23.42
CA THR A 673 -15.40 -9.87 24.19
C THR A 673 -14.30 -9.92 25.25
N GLY A 674 -13.64 -11.06 25.47
CA GLY A 674 -12.72 -11.22 26.61
C GLY A 674 -13.39 -11.72 27.90
N GLY A 675 -14.72 -11.73 27.97
CA GLY A 675 -15.48 -12.12 29.14
C GLY A 675 -16.45 -13.27 28.87
N SER A 676 -17.06 -13.80 29.94
CA SER A 676 -18.21 -14.69 29.80
C SER A 676 -19.40 -13.87 29.29
N ILE A 677 -20.05 -14.35 28.23
CA ILE A 677 -21.33 -13.83 27.74
C ILE A 677 -22.45 -14.75 28.23
N SER A 678 -23.45 -14.19 28.91
CA SER A 678 -24.63 -14.93 29.39
C SER A 678 -25.87 -14.69 28.53
N VAL A 679 -25.91 -13.61 27.75
CA VAL A 679 -27.03 -13.27 26.87
C VAL A 679 -26.52 -12.76 25.53
N ILE A 680 -27.02 -13.38 24.45
CA ILE A 680 -26.92 -12.91 23.07
C ILE A 680 -28.32 -12.50 22.64
N ASN A 681 -28.50 -11.28 22.18
CA ASN A 681 -29.80 -10.78 21.72
C ASN A 681 -29.64 -10.10 20.35
N LEU A 682 -30.42 -10.57 19.37
CA LEU A 682 -30.50 -10.02 18.03
C LEU A 682 -31.90 -9.47 17.82
N ASP A 683 -32.02 -8.17 17.56
CA ASP A 683 -33.29 -7.46 17.30
C ASP A 683 -34.37 -7.63 18.37
N GLY A 684 -33.95 -7.79 19.63
CA GLY A 684 -34.85 -8.01 20.76
C GLY A 684 -35.10 -9.49 21.06
N GLU A 685 -34.65 -10.42 20.21
CA GLU A 685 -34.80 -11.87 20.39
C GLU A 685 -33.54 -12.52 20.96
N THR A 686 -33.68 -13.26 22.06
CA THR A 686 -32.58 -14.00 22.69
C THR A 686 -32.18 -15.20 21.84
N GLN A 687 -30.89 -15.32 21.55
CA GLN A 687 -30.29 -16.41 20.76
C GLN A 687 -29.66 -17.47 21.67
N SER A 688 -29.35 -18.64 21.12
CA SER A 688 -28.59 -19.68 21.85
C SER A 688 -27.16 -19.22 22.12
N LEU A 689 -26.61 -19.56 23.29
CA LEU A 689 -25.19 -19.36 23.59
C LEU A 689 -24.27 -20.30 22.79
N GLU A 690 -24.84 -21.33 22.15
CA GLU A 690 -24.10 -22.23 21.27
C GLU A 690 -23.96 -21.66 19.85
N ASP A 691 -24.80 -20.69 19.47
CA ASP A 691 -24.85 -20.11 18.13
C ASP A 691 -23.85 -18.95 17.99
N MET A 692 -22.59 -19.27 17.68
CA MET A 692 -21.54 -18.27 17.47
C MET A 692 -21.60 -17.57 16.11
N VAL A 693 -22.50 -18.02 15.22
CA VAL A 693 -22.72 -17.47 13.88
C VAL A 693 -24.23 -17.45 13.62
N LEU A 694 -24.79 -16.27 13.42
CA LEU A 694 -26.22 -16.04 13.23
C LEU A 694 -26.50 -15.71 11.77
N LYS A 695 -27.48 -16.38 11.16
CA LYS A 695 -27.92 -16.06 9.80
C LYS A 695 -28.89 -14.89 9.82
N VAL A 696 -28.66 -13.91 8.95
CA VAL A 696 -29.43 -12.67 8.86
C VAL A 696 -29.70 -12.32 7.40
N LYS A 697 -30.77 -11.56 7.16
CA LYS A 697 -31.06 -10.96 5.85
C LYS A 697 -30.56 -9.52 5.84
N GLY A 698 -30.50 -8.92 4.66
CA GLY A 698 -30.33 -7.47 4.53
C GLY A 698 -31.39 -6.69 5.31
N GLY A 699 -31.01 -5.53 5.82
CA GLY A 699 -31.84 -4.71 6.71
C GLY A 699 -31.03 -4.09 7.84
N LYS A 700 -31.74 -3.47 8.79
CA LYS A 700 -31.16 -2.86 9.99
C LYS A 700 -31.27 -3.82 11.16
N HIS A 701 -30.15 -4.05 11.82
CA HIS A 701 -30.04 -5.02 12.90
C HIS A 701 -29.27 -4.48 14.09
N VAL A 702 -29.56 -5.04 15.26
CA VAL A 702 -28.88 -4.75 16.51
C VAL A 702 -28.58 -6.05 17.23
N LEU A 703 -27.28 -6.35 17.39
CA LEU A 703 -26.77 -7.41 18.24
C LEU A 703 -26.30 -6.82 19.57
N THR A 704 -26.74 -7.39 20.69
CA THR A 704 -26.23 -7.05 22.02
C THR A 704 -25.74 -8.28 22.75
N LEU A 705 -24.57 -8.16 23.36
CA LEU A 705 -23.93 -9.18 24.18
C LEU A 705 -23.87 -8.65 25.61
N LYS A 706 -24.30 -9.46 26.58
CA LYS A 706 -24.25 -9.10 28.01
C LYS A 706 -23.59 -10.22 28.82
N PRO A 707 -22.82 -9.86 29.86
CA PRO A 707 -22.12 -10.82 30.71
C PRO A 707 -23.04 -11.65 31.59
#